data_AF-A0A0C9V069-F1
#
_entry.id   AF-A0A0C9V069-F1
#
_cell.length_a   1.000
_cell.length_b   1.000
_cell.length_c   1.000
_cell.angle_alpha   90.00
_cell.angle_beta   90.00
_cell.angle_gamma   90.00
#
_symmetry.space_group_name_H-M   'P 1'
#
loop_
_entity.id
_entity.type
_entity.pdbx_description
1 polymer ?
#
loop_
_entity_poly.entity_id
_entity_poly.type
_entity_poly.pdbx_seq_one_letter_code
_entity_poly.pdbx_strand_id
1 'polypeptide(L)'
;MSIVQFAPHTSLVQPTLWHELTRLKIDVLKLSDETIPVVASYGPGRTISDRETGKEITLGGSFSVAGEGFNLKSKIPPHSTVAYGSLKNFNTIEDFKSADKAALFNEAAEEIWKSVEASKDPSQLSRFLLITFADLKKYKYYYWFAFPAFVAKPAWEMGDEGWAEAEGQFTPDGLASIHKGIQGTSPILPYFLVRKSADASSYETAPVSEYSVFFANVPEEERVVGFVDPSAQAQNPGWPLRNLLTYLRYYHPESTRTVRVLSWRDAEPAPAGKAWRSRVGVLTVGEPTVDLKAKPSAVGWEKNAQGKLGPRLADLGGMMDPARLADQAVDLNLKLMRWRILPELNLEKVAQTKCLLLGAGTLGCYVARVLMGWGVRNITLLDSSRVSFSNPVRQPLFDFEDCLNGGKPKAQCAADHLKKIFPGVNATGVSMSIPMPGHPVPDASLEQVKADVSKLEQLFDEHDAVFLLMDSRESRWLPTVLGAAKGKIVMNAALGFDGYLVMRHGARASAVPEGSSRLGCYYCNDIVAPADSLTDRTLDQMCTVTRPGLAPIAAATAVELLVSVLQHPDGIHAPAPPVPTSNDMPQEPSSESVLGLVPHQLRGFLAQFRNMLITGAAYHQCTGCSETVLKAYETEGFDMMLKAFNEPGYLEKLTGLDKLHEEGQAALENLEWEEEQDGDDDF
;
A
#
# COMPACT_ATOMS: atom_id res chain seq x y z
N MET A 1 45.30 24.66 25.07
CA MET A 1 43.85 24.84 25.31
C MET A 1 43.09 25.01 24.00
N SER A 2 42.06 24.18 23.77
CA SER A 2 41.24 24.17 22.55
C SER A 2 39.77 24.49 22.88
N ILE A 3 39.06 25.18 21.98
CA ILE A 3 37.63 25.50 22.18
C ILE A 3 36.79 24.22 22.23
N VAL A 4 35.91 24.10 23.23
CA VAL A 4 35.02 22.95 23.39
C VAL A 4 33.98 22.92 22.27
N GLN A 5 33.91 21.81 21.55
CA GLN A 5 32.85 21.54 20.58
C GLN A 5 31.79 20.63 21.20
N PHE A 6 30.52 20.90 20.92
CA PHE A 6 29.39 20.17 21.52
C PHE A 6 28.66 19.38 20.44
N ALA A 7 28.35 18.12 20.72
CA ALA A 7 27.56 17.28 19.84
C ALA A 7 26.07 17.68 19.93
N PRO A 8 25.40 18.02 18.81
CA PRO A 8 23.98 18.40 18.81
C PRO A 8 23.07 17.21 19.13
N HIS A 9 21.89 17.48 19.68
CA HIS A 9 20.83 16.46 19.80
C HIS A 9 20.34 16.02 18.42
N THR A 10 20.02 14.74 18.31
CA THR A 10 19.33 14.15 17.17
C THR A 10 17.93 13.73 17.61
N SER A 11 16.91 14.24 16.94
CA SER A 11 15.51 13.89 17.21
C SER A 11 15.15 12.51 16.66
N LEU A 12 14.39 11.75 17.45
CA LEU A 12 13.75 10.50 17.04
C LEU A 12 12.25 10.62 17.33
N VAL A 13 11.44 10.72 16.28
CA VAL A 13 9.99 10.84 16.42
C VAL A 13 9.35 9.49 16.20
N GLN A 14 8.63 8.98 17.21
CA GLN A 14 7.89 7.73 17.07
C GLN A 14 6.60 7.94 16.27
N PRO A 15 6.16 6.94 15.48
CA PRO A 15 4.89 7.02 14.74
C PRO A 15 3.69 7.39 15.61
N THR A 16 3.67 6.93 16.87
CA THR A 16 2.62 7.21 17.86
C THR A 16 2.41 8.71 18.10
N LEU A 17 3.45 9.55 17.96
CA LEU A 17 3.32 11.00 18.07
C LEU A 17 2.38 11.55 16.99
N TRP A 18 2.50 11.07 15.75
CA TRP A 18 1.72 11.57 14.62
C TRP A 18 0.26 11.10 14.67
N HIS A 19 0.03 9.87 15.13
CA HIS A 19 -1.32 9.38 15.43
C HIS A 19 -2.01 10.27 16.47
N GLU A 20 -1.32 10.55 17.57
CA GLU A 20 -1.87 11.36 18.65
C GLU A 20 -2.04 12.82 18.25
N LEU A 21 -1.08 13.40 17.52
CA LEU A 21 -1.19 14.76 16.97
C LEU A 21 -2.39 14.88 16.01
N THR A 22 -2.64 13.85 15.18
CA THR A 22 -3.80 13.82 14.29
C THR A 22 -5.11 13.79 15.07
N ARG A 23 -5.20 12.92 16.08
CA ARG A 23 -6.35 12.84 16.99
C ARG A 23 -6.61 14.18 17.67
N LEU A 24 -5.58 14.75 18.30
CA LEU A 24 -5.65 16.06 18.96
C LEU A 24 -6.06 17.15 17.98
N LYS A 25 -5.54 17.14 16.75
CA LYS A 25 -5.85 18.18 15.76
C LYS A 25 -7.30 18.11 15.29
N ILE A 26 -7.85 16.91 15.07
CA ILE A 26 -9.22 16.71 14.59
C ILE A 26 -10.23 16.93 15.73
N ASP A 27 -9.99 16.32 16.89
CA ASP A 27 -11.01 16.18 17.93
C ASP A 27 -10.96 17.32 18.95
N VAL A 28 -9.76 17.85 19.26
CA VAL A 28 -9.53 18.78 20.37
C VAL A 28 -9.21 20.20 19.87
N LEU A 29 -8.08 20.36 19.17
CA LEU A 29 -7.55 21.66 18.78
C LEU A 29 -8.33 22.31 17.64
N LYS A 30 -8.83 21.52 16.70
CA LYS A 30 -9.58 21.99 15.52
C LYS A 30 -8.81 23.11 14.79
N LEU A 31 -9.30 24.35 14.81
CA LEU A 31 -8.65 25.50 14.18
C LEU A 31 -7.58 26.17 15.05
N SER A 32 -7.49 25.82 16.34
CA SER A 32 -6.47 26.37 17.24
C SER A 32 -5.06 26.00 16.76
N ASP A 33 -4.20 27.01 16.71
CA ASP A 33 -2.76 26.93 16.46
C ASP A 33 -1.93 27.24 17.72
N GLU A 34 -2.57 27.17 18.89
CA GLU A 34 -1.92 27.36 20.17
C GLU A 34 -0.80 26.34 20.40
N THR A 35 0.23 26.80 21.10
CA THR A 35 1.36 25.98 21.50
C THR A 35 0.95 25.03 22.62
N ILE A 36 1.18 23.73 22.43
CA ILE A 36 0.87 22.68 23.40
C ILE A 36 2.13 22.17 24.10
N PRO A 37 2.08 21.85 25.40
CA PRO A 37 3.23 21.28 26.10
C PRO A 37 3.43 19.81 25.71
N VAL A 38 4.69 19.41 25.54
CA VAL A 38 5.08 18.03 25.18
C VAL A 38 6.28 17.60 26.01
N VAL A 39 6.26 16.36 26.48
CA VAL A 39 7.39 15.71 27.15
C VAL A 39 8.12 14.80 26.17
N ALA A 40 9.43 14.87 26.23
CA ALA A 40 10.33 13.97 25.54
C ALA A 40 11.27 13.29 26.55
N SER A 41 12.00 12.30 26.07
CA SER A 41 13.03 11.63 26.86
C SER A 41 14.31 11.46 26.06
N TYR A 42 15.44 11.57 26.74
CA TYR A 42 16.74 11.22 26.18
C TYR A 42 17.53 10.43 27.19
N GLY A 43 18.47 9.62 26.72
CA GLY A 43 19.35 8.83 27.57
C GLY A 43 20.81 9.07 27.21
N PRO A 44 21.72 8.44 27.97
CA PRO A 44 23.15 8.52 27.68
C PRO A 44 23.48 7.83 26.35
N GLY A 45 24.56 8.28 25.70
CA GLY A 45 25.11 7.65 24.51
C GLY A 45 25.49 6.19 24.78
N ARG A 46 25.23 5.30 23.81
CA ARG A 46 25.54 3.88 23.89
C ARG A 46 26.71 3.54 23.00
N THR A 47 27.41 2.46 23.30
CA THR A 47 28.42 1.89 22.40
C THR A 47 28.21 0.39 22.34
N ILE A 48 28.10 -0.13 21.12
CA ILE A 48 27.82 -1.54 20.84
C ILE A 48 29.02 -2.12 20.11
N SER A 49 29.50 -3.28 20.55
CA SER A 49 30.50 -4.03 19.80
C SER A 49 29.84 -4.70 18.61
N ASP A 50 30.33 -4.41 17.41
CA ASP A 50 29.94 -5.14 16.21
C ASP A 50 30.36 -6.61 16.35
N ARG A 51 29.42 -7.53 16.05
CA ARG A 51 29.64 -8.98 16.14
C ARG A 51 30.51 -9.50 15.00
N GLU A 52 30.54 -8.83 13.85
CA GLU A 52 31.30 -9.27 12.68
C GLU A 52 32.71 -8.68 12.65
N THR A 53 32.85 -7.40 13.01
CA THR A 53 34.16 -6.72 12.95
C THR A 53 34.88 -6.59 14.29
N GLY A 54 34.20 -6.87 15.41
CA GLY A 54 34.73 -6.69 16.76
C GLY A 54 35.01 -5.22 17.13
N LYS A 55 34.65 -4.26 16.26
CA LYS A 55 34.84 -2.83 16.51
C LYS A 55 33.71 -2.28 17.35
N GLU A 56 34.04 -1.35 18.24
CA GLU A 56 33.04 -0.60 19.00
C GLU A 56 32.39 0.49 18.13
N ILE A 57 31.07 0.40 17.95
CA ILE A 57 30.24 1.38 17.27
C ILE A 57 29.57 2.28 18.30
N THR A 58 29.87 3.57 18.25
CA THR A 58 29.27 4.60 19.10
C THR A 58 27.90 5.03 18.55
N LEU A 59 26.85 4.89 19.34
CA LEU A 59 25.49 5.32 19.03
C LEU A 59 25.08 6.45 19.99
N GLY A 60 24.92 7.67 19.48
CA GLY A 60 24.43 8.78 20.29
C GLY A 60 23.04 8.48 20.88
N GLY A 61 22.79 8.99 22.09
CA GLY A 61 21.47 8.98 22.72
C GLY A 61 20.50 9.83 21.90
N SER A 62 19.46 9.19 21.37
CA SER A 62 18.42 9.88 20.59
C SER A 62 17.45 10.60 21.52
N PHE A 63 17.07 11.82 21.13
CA PHE A 63 16.01 12.57 21.79
C PHE A 63 14.65 12.06 21.29
N SER A 64 14.01 11.19 22.06
CA SER A 64 12.80 10.47 21.65
C SER A 64 11.53 11.21 22.06
N VAL A 65 10.62 11.39 21.10
CA VAL A 65 9.27 11.94 21.33
C VAL A 65 8.23 10.95 20.82
N ALA A 66 7.26 10.62 21.66
CA ALA A 66 6.21 9.64 21.42
C ALA A 66 4.82 10.23 21.72
N GLY A 67 3.75 9.52 21.34
CA GLY A 67 2.37 9.97 21.58
C GLY A 67 2.04 10.17 23.07
N GLU A 68 2.64 9.39 23.95
CA GLU A 68 2.51 9.54 25.41
C GLU A 68 3.08 10.87 25.92
N GLY A 69 3.95 11.52 25.12
CA GLY A 69 4.55 12.81 25.44
C GLY A 69 3.56 13.96 25.56
N PHE A 70 2.36 13.85 24.98
CA PHE A 70 1.28 14.83 25.20
C PHE A 70 0.68 14.74 26.61
N ASN A 71 0.89 13.64 27.33
CA ASN A 71 0.53 13.51 28.73
C ASN A 71 1.75 13.78 29.61
N LEU A 72 1.76 14.95 30.27
CA LEU A 72 2.83 15.39 31.16
C LEU A 72 3.10 14.45 32.36
N LYS A 73 2.16 13.56 32.67
CA LYS A 73 2.27 12.57 33.78
C LYS A 73 2.68 11.17 33.30
N SER A 74 3.01 11.01 32.03
CA SER A 74 3.41 9.71 31.47
C SER A 74 4.69 9.18 32.13
N LYS A 75 4.77 7.84 32.26
CA LYS A 75 5.98 7.18 32.74
C LYS A 75 7.04 7.20 31.64
N ILE A 76 8.24 7.60 32.01
CA ILE A 76 9.38 7.72 31.10
C ILE A 76 10.16 6.40 31.09
N PRO A 77 10.80 6.03 29.96
CA PRO A 77 11.61 4.83 29.89
C PRO A 77 12.66 4.78 31.01
N PRO A 78 12.98 3.59 31.55
CA PRO A 78 14.03 3.44 32.55
C PRO A 78 15.38 3.95 32.01
N HIS A 79 16.24 4.44 32.89
CA HIS A 79 17.57 4.96 32.54
C HIS A 79 17.57 6.14 31.56
N SER A 80 16.44 6.85 31.45
CA SER A 80 16.27 8.05 30.62
C SER A 80 15.90 9.25 31.47
N THR A 81 16.21 10.42 30.95
CA THR A 81 15.90 11.70 31.59
C THR A 81 14.77 12.42 30.86
N VAL A 82 13.97 13.14 31.64
CA VAL A 82 12.85 13.95 31.15
C VAL A 82 13.37 15.21 30.48
N ALA A 83 12.79 15.56 29.35
CA ALA A 83 12.93 16.88 28.74
C ALA A 83 11.54 17.46 28.47
N TYR A 84 11.27 18.63 29.02
CA TYR A 84 10.02 19.35 28.79
C TYR A 84 10.15 20.23 27.55
N GLY A 85 9.08 20.39 26.80
CA GLY A 85 9.11 21.24 25.61
C GLY A 85 7.73 21.66 25.17
N SER A 86 7.71 22.32 24.02
CA SER A 86 6.51 22.88 23.44
C SER A 86 6.39 22.49 21.97
N LEU A 87 5.16 22.20 21.53
CA LEU A 87 4.84 21.86 20.15
C LEU A 87 3.91 22.94 19.60
N LYS A 88 4.32 23.59 18.51
CA LYS A 88 3.47 24.52 17.76
C LYS A 88 3.10 23.92 16.41
N ASN A 89 1.82 23.58 16.24
CA ASN A 89 1.30 23.02 15.01
C ASN A 89 0.58 24.10 14.18
N PHE A 90 1.05 24.32 12.96
CA PHE A 90 0.45 25.24 12.01
C PHE A 90 -0.70 24.58 11.24
N ASN A 91 -1.71 25.38 10.88
CA ASN A 91 -2.88 24.93 10.12
C ASN A 91 -2.60 24.80 8.62
N THR A 92 -1.81 25.71 8.08
CA THR A 92 -1.46 25.76 6.65
C THR A 92 0.05 25.62 6.46
N ILE A 93 0.44 25.16 5.27
CA ILE A 93 1.87 25.04 4.93
C ILE A 93 2.49 26.42 4.69
N GLU A 94 1.68 27.38 4.23
CA GLU A 94 2.07 28.77 4.03
C GLU A 94 2.46 29.41 5.35
N ASP A 95 1.64 29.26 6.39
CA ASP A 95 1.94 29.77 7.74
C ASP A 95 3.19 29.12 8.32
N PHE A 96 3.36 27.80 8.12
CA PHE A 96 4.57 27.11 8.56
C PHE A 96 5.84 27.65 7.87
N LYS A 97 5.75 28.03 6.59
CA LYS A 97 6.88 28.57 5.83
C LYS A 97 7.18 30.03 6.17
N SER A 98 6.15 30.86 6.33
CA SER A 98 6.27 32.29 6.60
C SER A 98 6.49 32.62 8.08
N ALA A 99 6.23 31.66 8.99
CA ALA A 99 6.42 31.86 10.42
C ALA A 99 7.82 32.35 10.77
N ASP A 100 7.89 33.33 11.68
CA ASP A 100 9.15 33.81 12.24
C ASP A 100 9.75 32.76 13.19
N LYS A 101 10.57 31.89 12.60
CA LYS A 101 11.27 30.81 13.32
C LYS A 101 12.28 31.36 14.31
N ALA A 102 12.82 32.56 14.09
CA ALA A 102 13.74 33.19 15.02
C ALA A 102 13.00 33.68 16.27
N ALA A 103 11.83 34.29 16.11
CA ALA A 103 10.98 34.70 17.23
C ALA A 103 10.56 33.50 18.10
N LEU A 104 10.05 32.43 17.49
CA LEU A 104 9.65 31.21 18.20
C LEU A 104 10.82 30.56 18.96
N PHE A 105 12.00 30.54 18.34
CA PHE A 105 13.22 30.05 18.98
C PHE A 105 13.63 30.92 20.18
N ASN A 106 13.58 32.25 20.02
CA ASN A 106 13.95 33.20 21.06
C ASN A 106 12.99 33.15 22.25
N GLU A 107 11.71 32.91 22.02
CA GLU A 107 10.70 32.68 23.04
C GLU A 107 11.04 31.43 23.86
N ALA A 108 11.31 30.30 23.21
CA ALA A 108 11.72 29.07 23.89
C ALA A 108 13.03 29.26 24.70
N ALA A 109 14.00 30.00 24.17
CA ALA A 109 15.22 30.35 24.90
C ALA A 109 14.98 31.29 26.09
N GLU A 110 13.99 32.19 25.98
CA GLU A 110 13.56 33.09 27.05
C GLU A 110 12.92 32.32 28.21
N GLU A 111 12.13 31.29 27.92
CA GLU A 111 11.55 30.42 28.95
C GLU A 111 12.62 29.71 29.78
N ILE A 112 13.70 29.22 29.13
CA ILE A 112 14.85 28.65 29.85
C ILE A 112 15.50 29.72 30.73
N TRP A 113 15.75 30.91 30.18
CA TRP A 113 16.41 32.00 30.92
C TRP A 113 15.60 32.46 32.13
N LYS A 114 14.29 32.68 31.98
CA LYS A 114 13.38 33.00 33.08
C LYS A 114 13.39 31.92 34.16
N SER A 115 13.46 30.64 33.77
CA SER A 115 13.60 29.55 34.73
C SER A 115 14.92 29.63 35.50
N VAL A 116 16.02 29.98 34.84
CA VAL A 116 17.33 30.18 35.49
C VAL A 116 17.29 31.36 36.46
N GLU A 117 16.60 32.46 36.14
CA GLU A 117 16.50 33.63 37.02
C GLU A 117 15.58 33.39 38.22
N ALA A 118 14.42 32.77 37.99
CA ALA A 118 13.34 32.66 38.98
C ALA A 118 13.46 31.43 39.89
N SER A 119 14.10 30.35 39.42
CA SER A 119 14.17 29.07 40.11
C SER A 119 15.59 28.49 40.08
N LYS A 120 16.00 27.84 41.18
CA LYS A 120 17.21 27.02 41.23
C LYS A 120 16.99 25.61 40.66
N ASP A 121 15.86 25.36 40.01
CA ASP A 121 15.53 24.04 39.45
C ASP A 121 16.18 23.84 38.07
N PRO A 122 17.08 22.85 37.91
CA PRO A 122 17.71 22.57 36.62
C PRO A 122 16.82 21.77 35.64
N SER A 123 15.60 21.38 36.02
CA SER A 123 14.69 20.56 35.18
C SER A 123 14.34 21.19 33.83
N GLN A 124 14.36 22.52 33.73
CA GLN A 124 14.01 23.27 32.51
C GLN A 124 15.21 23.53 31.57
N LEU A 125 16.43 23.15 31.97
CA LEU A 125 17.63 23.43 31.15
C LEU A 125 17.66 22.64 29.84
N SER A 126 16.97 21.51 29.76
CA SER A 126 16.87 20.67 28.55
C SER A 126 15.63 20.97 27.72
N ARG A 127 15.09 22.19 27.77
CA ARG A 127 13.85 22.53 27.06
C ARG A 127 14.00 22.44 25.54
N PHE A 128 12.97 21.97 24.85
CA PHE A 128 12.95 21.87 23.38
C PHE A 128 11.70 22.52 22.79
N LEU A 129 11.79 22.87 21.51
CA LEU A 129 10.69 23.38 20.69
C LEU A 129 10.52 22.49 19.47
N LEU A 130 9.28 22.10 19.18
CA LEU A 130 8.90 21.34 17.99
C LEU A 130 7.87 22.13 17.19
N ILE A 131 8.23 22.57 15.99
CA ILE A 131 7.27 23.17 15.06
C ILE A 131 6.80 22.14 14.05
N THR A 132 5.50 22.07 13.78
CA THR A 132 4.92 21.07 12.86
C THR A 132 3.87 21.65 11.92
N PHE A 133 3.70 21.04 10.76
CA PHE A 133 2.53 21.18 9.91
C PHE A 133 2.09 19.77 9.48
N ALA A 134 0.83 19.44 9.76
CA ALA A 134 0.26 18.12 9.50
C ALA A 134 -0.74 18.17 8.34
N ASP A 135 -0.37 17.61 7.18
CA ASP A 135 -1.29 17.36 6.07
C ASP A 135 -2.04 16.06 6.34
N LEU A 136 -3.18 16.17 7.01
CA LEU A 136 -4.01 15.04 7.43
C LEU A 136 -4.68 14.31 6.27
N LYS A 137 -4.75 14.91 5.08
CA LYS A 137 -5.32 14.26 3.88
C LYS A 137 -4.31 13.34 3.22
N LYS A 138 -3.03 13.74 3.23
CA LYS A 138 -1.94 12.96 2.63
C LYS A 138 -1.12 12.18 3.66
N TYR A 139 -1.43 12.32 4.94
CA TYR A 139 -0.67 11.78 6.08
C TYR A 139 0.82 12.17 6.02
N LYS A 140 1.07 13.44 5.66
CA LYS A 140 2.42 14.02 5.53
C LYS A 140 2.66 15.05 6.63
N TYR A 141 3.71 14.84 7.42
CA TYR A 141 4.02 15.67 8.57
C TYR A 141 5.36 16.37 8.37
N TYR A 142 5.33 17.69 8.26
CA TYR A 142 6.51 18.53 8.20
C TYR A 142 6.85 18.96 9.62
N TYR A 143 8.10 18.80 10.03
CA TYR A 143 8.49 19.11 11.41
C TYR A 143 9.92 19.62 11.52
N TRP A 144 10.20 20.39 12.56
CA TRP A 144 11.54 20.88 12.84
C TRP A 144 11.75 21.05 14.35
N PHE A 145 12.78 20.39 14.88
CA PHE A 145 13.20 20.54 16.27
C PHE A 145 14.18 21.69 16.44
N ALA A 146 14.02 22.38 17.56
CA ALA A 146 14.99 23.29 18.13
C ALA A 146 15.32 22.86 19.57
N PHE A 147 16.61 22.86 19.88
CA PHE A 147 17.16 22.60 21.21
C PHE A 147 17.92 23.85 21.68
N PRO A 148 17.23 24.88 22.22
CA PRO A 148 17.88 26.14 22.55
C PRO A 148 19.00 25.94 23.57
N ALA A 149 20.22 26.33 23.18
CA ALA A 149 21.38 26.29 24.03
C ALA A 149 22.16 27.62 24.00
N PHE A 150 22.54 28.10 25.18
CA PHE A 150 23.25 29.36 25.33
C PHE A 150 24.72 29.27 24.89
N VAL A 151 25.22 30.35 24.31
CA VAL A 151 26.60 30.48 23.85
C VAL A 151 27.37 31.36 24.82
N ALA A 152 28.40 30.79 25.47
CA ALA A 152 29.27 31.53 26.36
C ALA A 152 30.19 32.50 25.60
N LYS A 153 30.42 33.69 26.18
CA LYS A 153 31.39 34.69 25.71
C LYS A 153 32.22 35.17 26.91
N PRO A 154 33.53 34.86 26.98
CA PRO A 154 34.33 34.07 26.04
C PRO A 154 33.91 32.59 25.97
N ALA A 155 34.33 31.89 24.92
CA ALA A 155 34.03 30.47 24.74
C ALA A 155 34.74 29.61 25.80
N TRP A 156 34.17 28.45 26.12
CA TRP A 156 34.81 27.48 26.99
C TRP A 156 36.00 26.82 26.29
N GLU A 157 37.12 26.78 26.98
CA GLU A 157 38.33 26.12 26.56
C GLU A 157 38.56 24.85 27.38
N MET A 158 39.04 23.81 26.70
CA MET A 158 39.41 22.55 27.30
C MET A 158 40.88 22.56 27.68
N GLY A 159 41.21 22.00 28.85
CA GLY A 159 42.59 21.75 29.27
C GLY A 159 43.34 20.83 28.29
N ASP A 160 44.67 20.84 28.36
CA ASP A 160 45.53 20.15 27.38
C ASP A 160 45.38 18.61 27.39
N GLU A 161 44.85 18.04 28.48
CA GLU A 161 44.56 16.59 28.61
C GLU A 161 43.26 16.15 27.90
N GLY A 162 42.44 17.08 27.43
CA GLY A 162 41.20 16.79 26.73
C GLY A 162 40.13 16.07 27.58
N TRP A 163 39.27 15.27 26.93
CA TRP A 163 38.32 14.39 27.61
C TRP A 163 38.95 13.02 27.90
N ALA A 164 39.32 12.81 29.16
CA ALA A 164 39.89 11.56 29.66
C ALA A 164 38.81 10.53 30.03
N GLU A 165 39.19 9.26 30.12
CA GLU A 165 38.32 8.19 30.62
C GLU A 165 38.06 8.36 32.12
N ALA A 166 36.82 8.14 32.54
CA ALA A 166 36.44 8.35 33.95
C ALA A 166 37.22 7.44 34.92
N GLU A 167 37.61 6.23 34.50
CA GLU A 167 38.42 5.30 35.30
C GLU A 167 39.82 5.85 35.63
N GLY A 168 40.33 6.80 34.85
CA GLY A 168 41.61 7.46 35.14
C GLY A 168 41.56 8.38 36.37
N GLN A 169 40.36 8.83 36.77
CA GLN A 169 40.17 9.76 37.90
C GLN A 169 39.29 9.19 39.01
N PHE A 170 38.47 8.18 38.72
CA PHE A 170 37.54 7.56 39.64
C PHE A 170 37.82 6.05 39.76
N THR A 171 37.72 5.51 40.97
CA THR A 171 37.79 4.05 41.18
C THR A 171 36.54 3.37 40.59
N PRO A 172 36.63 2.10 40.15
CA PRO A 172 35.45 1.37 39.66
C PRO A 172 34.30 1.30 40.66
N ASP A 173 34.60 1.08 41.94
CA ASP A 173 33.62 1.10 43.03
C ASP A 173 33.03 2.51 43.24
N GLY A 174 33.84 3.54 43.02
CA GLY A 174 33.41 4.92 43.02
C GLY A 174 32.40 5.22 41.91
N LEU A 175 32.66 4.78 40.68
CA LEU A 175 31.73 4.93 39.55
C LEU A 175 30.44 4.14 39.77
N ALA A 176 30.51 2.95 40.39
CA ALA A 176 29.33 2.20 40.80
C ALA A 176 28.49 2.95 41.85
N SER A 177 29.14 3.64 42.81
CA SER A 177 28.42 4.47 43.79
C SER A 177 27.73 5.69 43.16
N ILE A 178 28.38 6.32 42.16
CA ILE A 178 27.79 7.41 41.36
C ILE A 178 26.59 6.90 40.56
N HIS A 179 26.72 5.76 39.89
CA HIS A 179 25.62 5.13 39.15
C HIS A 179 24.40 4.89 40.04
N LYS A 180 24.61 4.32 41.24
CA LYS A 180 23.55 4.09 42.23
C LYS A 180 22.91 5.40 42.71
N GLY A 181 23.71 6.45 42.90
CA GLY A 181 23.22 7.78 43.29
C GLY A 181 22.32 8.42 42.23
N ILE A 182 22.73 8.35 40.96
CA ILE A 182 21.96 8.85 39.81
C ILE A 182 20.65 8.07 39.63
N GLN A 183 20.68 6.75 39.77
CA GLN A 183 19.51 5.89 39.60
C GLN A 183 18.59 5.82 40.82
N GLY A 184 19.10 6.17 42.01
CA GLY A 184 18.34 6.19 43.26
C GLY A 184 17.30 7.33 43.33
N THR A 185 17.33 8.27 42.39
CA THR A 185 16.36 9.36 42.26
C THR A 185 15.34 9.06 41.15
N SER A 186 14.06 9.31 41.40
CA SER A 186 12.97 9.15 40.42
C SER A 186 12.22 10.46 40.25
N PRO A 187 12.30 11.13 39.09
CA PRO A 187 13.06 10.77 37.88
C PRO A 187 14.58 10.91 38.07
N ILE A 188 15.35 10.27 37.17
CA ILE A 188 16.82 10.33 37.16
C ILE A 188 17.29 11.78 37.03
N LEU A 189 18.31 12.16 37.81
CA LEU A 189 18.90 13.50 37.78
C LEU A 189 19.60 13.76 36.42
N PRO A 190 19.12 14.71 35.57
CA PRO A 190 19.82 15.09 34.33
C PRO A 190 21.19 15.69 34.60
N TYR A 191 21.28 16.43 35.70
CA TYR A 191 22.46 17.16 36.14
C TYR A 191 22.65 16.86 37.63
N PHE A 192 23.88 16.57 38.03
CA PHE A 192 24.20 16.17 39.39
C PHE A 192 25.58 16.68 39.81
N LEU A 193 25.84 16.71 41.10
CA LEU A 193 27.12 17.06 41.71
C LEU A 193 27.75 15.80 42.26
N VAL A 194 29.07 15.73 42.25
CA VAL A 194 29.84 14.59 42.75
C VAL A 194 30.93 15.09 43.68
N ARG A 195 31.01 14.50 44.87
CA ARG A 195 32.10 14.70 45.83
C ARG A 195 32.54 13.37 46.44
N LYS A 196 33.78 13.31 46.92
CA LYS A 196 34.31 12.14 47.61
C LYS A 196 33.67 12.00 49.00
N SER A 197 33.27 10.78 49.37
CA SER A 197 32.73 10.48 50.70
C SER A 197 33.83 10.46 51.75
N ALA A 198 33.45 10.58 53.03
CA ALA A 198 34.37 10.51 54.18
C ALA A 198 35.15 9.18 54.25
N ASP A 199 34.59 8.09 53.73
CA ASP A 199 35.22 6.76 53.69
C ASP A 199 36.29 6.60 52.59
N ALA A 200 36.54 7.67 51.82
CA ALA A 200 37.54 7.80 50.75
C ALA A 200 37.47 6.80 49.58
N SER A 201 36.59 5.79 49.65
CA SER A 201 36.40 4.74 48.65
C SER A 201 35.13 4.91 47.79
N SER A 202 34.19 5.75 48.21
CA SER A 202 32.91 6.00 47.55
C SER A 202 32.67 7.48 47.25
N TYR A 203 31.70 7.77 46.38
CA TYR A 203 31.30 9.11 46.01
C TYR A 203 29.81 9.34 46.32
N GLU A 204 29.50 10.56 46.73
CA GLU A 204 28.13 11.01 46.98
C GLU A 204 27.65 11.86 45.81
N THR A 205 26.34 11.79 45.50
CA THR A 205 25.71 12.59 44.45
C THR A 205 24.61 13.48 45.03
N ALA A 206 24.51 14.72 44.56
CA ALA A 206 23.43 15.65 44.93
C ALA A 206 22.88 16.43 43.73
N PRO A 207 21.67 17.01 43.82
CA PRO A 207 21.15 17.91 42.79
C PRO A 207 22.02 19.17 42.63
N VAL A 208 22.10 19.71 41.41
CA VAL A 208 22.88 20.93 41.11
C VAL A 208 22.36 22.18 41.84
N SER A 209 21.09 22.18 42.26
CA SER A 209 20.51 23.24 43.08
C SER A 209 21.20 23.42 44.45
N GLU A 210 21.85 22.37 44.96
CA GLU A 210 22.50 22.34 46.27
C GLU A 210 24.00 22.68 46.23
N TYR A 211 24.50 23.21 45.11
CA TYR A 211 25.93 23.45 44.85
C TYR A 211 26.71 24.09 46.02
N SER A 212 26.22 25.19 46.58
CA SER A 212 26.91 25.86 47.70
C SER A 212 26.96 25.03 48.98
N VAL A 213 25.91 24.26 49.28
CA VAL A 213 25.81 23.47 50.51
C VAL A 213 26.64 22.20 50.38
N PHE A 214 26.54 21.54 49.23
CA PHE A 214 27.21 20.28 48.95
C PHE A 214 28.74 20.42 48.91
N PHE A 215 29.26 21.57 48.45
CA PHE A 215 30.69 21.85 48.34
C PHE A 215 31.25 22.78 49.42
N ALA A 216 30.51 23.09 50.49
CA ALA A 216 30.88 24.10 51.50
C ALA A 216 32.28 23.91 52.12
N ASN A 217 32.83 22.68 52.13
CA ASN A 217 34.16 22.35 52.66
C ASN A 217 35.01 21.51 51.70
N VAL A 218 34.70 21.54 50.39
CA VAL A 218 35.41 20.75 49.37
C VAL A 218 36.31 21.69 48.57
N PRO A 219 37.63 21.44 48.45
CA PRO A 219 38.52 22.22 47.61
C PRO A 219 38.03 22.28 46.16
N GLU A 220 38.23 23.40 45.45
CA GLU A 220 37.75 23.56 44.07
C GLU A 220 38.26 22.47 43.12
N GLU A 221 39.48 21.99 43.39
CA GLU A 221 40.15 20.92 42.65
C GLU A 221 39.51 19.54 42.84
N GLU A 222 38.59 19.36 43.79
CA GLU A 222 37.90 18.09 44.04
C GLU A 222 36.41 18.15 43.66
N ARG A 223 35.91 19.32 43.24
CA ARG A 223 34.50 19.50 42.88
C ARG A 223 34.25 18.99 41.47
N VAL A 224 33.29 18.07 41.32
CA VAL A 224 32.91 17.52 40.02
C VAL A 224 31.43 17.74 39.76
N VAL A 225 31.12 18.24 38.56
CA VAL A 225 29.74 18.41 38.08
C VAL A 225 29.48 17.37 37.00
N GLY A 226 28.44 16.57 37.15
CA GLY A 226 28.03 15.58 36.18
C GLY A 226 26.75 15.94 35.44
N PHE A 227 26.61 15.40 34.22
CA PHE A 227 25.36 15.42 33.47
C PHE A 227 25.19 14.14 32.66
N VAL A 228 23.95 13.76 32.38
CA VAL A 228 23.63 12.64 31.49
C VAL A 228 23.97 13.05 30.05
N ASP A 229 25.02 12.44 29.50
CA ASP A 229 25.59 12.81 28.21
C ASP A 229 24.99 11.98 27.06
N PRO A 230 24.14 12.58 26.20
CA PRO A 230 23.62 11.89 25.00
C PRO A 230 24.70 11.70 23.92
N SER A 231 25.85 12.37 23.99
CA SER A 231 26.91 12.18 23.01
C SER A 231 27.60 10.83 23.20
N ALA A 232 27.83 10.12 22.09
CA ALA A 232 28.71 8.95 22.08
C ALA A 232 30.12 9.29 21.54
N GLN A 233 30.39 10.55 21.20
CA GLN A 233 31.69 10.97 20.64
C GLN A 233 32.75 11.12 21.73
N ALA A 234 33.96 10.61 21.49
CA ALA A 234 35.04 10.61 22.47
C ALA A 234 35.46 12.02 22.95
N GLN A 235 35.56 12.98 22.04
CA GLN A 235 36.12 14.31 22.31
C GLN A 235 35.07 15.42 22.44
N ASN A 236 33.80 15.12 22.13
CA ASN A 236 32.73 16.11 22.09
C ASN A 236 31.63 15.74 23.08
N PRO A 237 31.42 16.52 24.17
CA PRO A 237 30.29 16.33 25.08
C PRO A 237 28.97 16.67 24.40
N GLY A 238 27.87 16.15 24.95
CA GLY A 238 26.53 16.40 24.46
C GLY A 238 26.04 17.83 24.66
N TRP A 239 25.00 18.16 23.89
CA TRP A 239 24.34 19.46 23.87
C TRP A 239 23.89 20.01 25.25
N PRO A 240 23.36 19.20 26.20
CA PRO A 240 22.87 19.70 27.49
C PRO A 240 23.90 20.46 28.33
N LEU A 241 25.19 20.15 28.15
CA LEU A 241 26.27 20.77 28.93
C LEU A 241 26.33 22.30 28.78
N ARG A 242 25.93 22.85 27.62
CA ARG A 242 25.93 24.31 27.38
C ARG A 242 25.05 25.06 28.38
N ASN A 243 23.85 24.54 28.63
CA ASN A 243 22.88 25.18 29.50
C ASN A 243 23.25 24.99 30.98
N LEU A 244 23.82 23.82 31.33
CA LEU A 244 24.38 23.58 32.66
C LEU A 244 25.51 24.56 33.01
N LEU A 245 26.47 24.74 32.11
CA LEU A 245 27.58 25.67 32.33
C LEU A 245 27.08 27.11 32.51
N THR A 246 26.08 27.51 31.72
CA THR A 246 25.45 28.83 31.83
C THR A 246 24.75 29.01 33.18
N TYR A 247 23.99 28.00 33.63
CA TYR A 247 23.33 27.98 34.94
C TYR A 247 24.35 28.13 36.08
N LEU A 248 25.45 27.37 36.03
CA LEU A 248 26.51 27.43 37.05
C LEU A 248 27.20 28.79 37.11
N ARG A 249 27.51 29.38 35.95
CA ARG A 249 28.11 30.72 35.86
C ARG A 249 27.18 31.81 36.41
N TYR A 250 25.87 31.67 36.23
CA TYR A 250 24.89 32.64 36.73
C TYR A 250 24.82 32.66 38.26
N TYR A 251 24.83 31.48 38.91
CA TYR A 251 24.69 31.37 40.37
C TYR A 251 26.02 31.41 41.14
N HIS A 252 27.10 30.89 40.55
CA HIS A 252 28.39 30.71 41.23
C HIS A 252 29.57 31.22 40.38
N PRO A 253 29.59 32.49 39.95
CA PRO A 253 30.58 33.01 39.00
C PRO A 253 32.03 32.99 39.51
N GLU A 254 32.25 33.01 40.82
CA GLU A 254 33.61 33.00 41.37
C GLU A 254 34.22 31.59 41.35
N SER A 255 33.47 30.59 41.78
CA SER A 255 33.95 29.20 41.91
C SER A 255 33.79 28.33 40.66
N THR A 256 33.30 28.90 39.55
CA THR A 256 33.01 28.17 38.30
C THR A 256 33.76 28.74 37.09
N ARG A 257 34.91 29.38 37.33
CA ARG A 257 35.82 29.80 36.25
C ARG A 257 36.50 28.60 35.61
N THR A 258 36.82 27.60 36.43
CA THR A 258 37.28 26.27 36.02
C THR A 258 36.31 25.24 36.60
N VAL A 259 35.79 24.35 35.76
CA VAL A 259 34.81 23.34 36.16
C VAL A 259 35.28 21.98 35.67
N ARG A 260 35.37 21.01 36.58
CA ARG A 260 35.57 19.60 36.22
C ARG A 260 34.22 18.96 35.94
N VAL A 261 34.06 18.45 34.72
CA VAL A 261 32.80 17.92 34.20
C VAL A 261 32.90 16.42 34.00
N LEU A 262 31.94 15.67 34.54
CA LEU A 262 31.73 14.24 34.29
C LEU A 262 30.60 14.06 33.24
N SER A 263 30.98 13.71 32.03
CA SER A 263 30.06 13.28 30.96
C SER A 263 29.61 11.84 31.23
N TRP A 264 28.42 11.68 31.80
CA TRP A 264 27.88 10.37 32.18
C TRP A 264 27.25 9.65 30.99
N ARG A 265 27.87 8.54 30.57
CA ARG A 265 27.47 7.76 29.38
C ARG A 265 27.03 6.33 29.69
N ASP A 266 26.94 5.98 30.96
CA ASP A 266 26.67 4.60 31.40
C ASP A 266 25.22 4.47 31.90
N ALA A 267 24.33 3.98 31.02
CA ALA A 267 22.95 3.65 31.40
C ALA A 267 22.89 2.47 32.38
N GLU A 268 23.73 1.48 32.15
CA GLU A 268 23.86 0.26 32.94
C GLU A 268 25.27 0.22 33.57
N PRO A 269 25.44 -0.47 34.71
CA PRO A 269 26.77 -0.68 35.27
C PRO A 269 27.67 -1.39 34.25
N ALA A 270 28.96 -1.07 34.25
CA ALA A 270 29.93 -1.74 33.39
C ALA A 270 29.93 -3.27 33.67
N PRO A 271 29.75 -4.13 32.64
CA PRO A 271 29.85 -5.57 32.80
C PRO A 271 31.25 -5.97 33.29
N ALA A 272 31.34 -7.08 34.04
CA ALA A 272 32.61 -7.56 34.58
C ALA A 272 33.69 -7.70 33.48
N GLY A 273 34.81 -6.97 33.66
CA GLY A 273 35.94 -6.96 32.71
C GLY A 273 35.83 -5.95 31.56
N LYS A 274 34.84 -5.04 31.56
CA LYS A 274 34.75 -3.91 30.61
C LYS A 274 34.89 -2.58 31.33
N ALA A 275 35.51 -1.62 30.67
CA ALA A 275 35.70 -0.27 31.20
C ALA A 275 34.41 0.57 31.16
N TRP A 276 34.28 1.51 32.09
CA TRP A 276 33.24 2.55 32.08
C TRP A 276 33.39 3.48 30.87
N ARG A 277 32.27 3.89 30.27
CA ARG A 277 32.26 4.69 29.03
C ARG A 277 32.22 6.20 29.28
N SER A 278 31.92 6.60 30.52
CA SER A 278 31.89 7.98 30.96
C SER A 278 33.25 8.67 30.84
N ARG A 279 33.24 9.99 30.64
CA ARG A 279 34.45 10.79 30.42
C ARG A 279 34.51 11.99 31.33
N VAL A 280 35.73 12.45 31.62
CA VAL A 280 35.97 13.60 32.49
C VAL A 280 36.80 14.63 31.72
N GLY A 281 36.37 15.90 31.80
CA GLY A 281 37.07 17.02 31.19
C GLY A 281 37.12 18.21 32.14
N VAL A 282 38.21 18.98 32.08
CA VAL A 282 38.33 20.25 32.80
C VAL A 282 38.11 21.39 31.82
N LEU A 283 37.09 22.20 32.09
CA LEU A 283 36.69 23.32 31.26
C LEU A 283 37.03 24.63 31.97
N THR A 284 37.70 25.54 31.27
CA THR A 284 38.05 26.86 31.77
C THR A 284 37.47 27.93 30.87
N VAL A 285 37.00 29.01 31.47
CA VAL A 285 36.53 30.19 30.74
C VAL A 285 37.38 31.39 31.11
N GLY A 286 37.71 32.21 30.11
CA GLY A 286 38.41 33.48 30.30
C GLY A 286 37.60 34.49 31.11
N GLU A 287 38.17 35.67 31.33
CA GLU A 287 37.46 36.73 32.06
C GLU A 287 36.18 37.16 31.33
N PRO A 288 35.08 37.41 32.07
CA PRO A 288 33.82 37.78 31.46
C PRO A 288 33.96 39.11 30.72
N THR A 289 33.66 39.10 29.43
CA THR A 289 33.62 40.29 28.56
C THR A 289 32.23 40.93 28.51
N VAL A 290 31.25 40.29 29.15
CA VAL A 290 29.84 40.65 29.19
C VAL A 290 29.28 40.39 30.58
N ASP A 291 28.19 41.08 30.93
CA ASP A 291 27.46 40.86 32.18
C ASP A 291 26.94 39.41 32.25
N LEU A 292 27.38 38.67 33.27
CA LEU A 292 27.00 37.29 33.53
C LEU A 292 25.54 37.15 33.98
N LYS A 293 24.90 38.26 34.37
CA LYS A 293 23.48 38.33 34.71
C LYS A 293 22.60 38.66 33.51
N ALA A 294 23.17 38.98 32.35
CA ALA A 294 22.41 39.19 31.12
C ALA A 294 22.25 37.89 30.31
N LYS A 295 21.11 37.75 29.62
CA LYS A 295 20.81 36.59 28.78
C LYS A 295 21.84 36.46 27.63
N PRO A 296 22.55 35.32 27.49
CA PRO A 296 23.42 35.07 26.35
C PRO A 296 22.65 34.79 25.06
N SER A 297 23.31 34.93 23.92
CA SER A 297 22.77 34.46 22.63
C SER A 297 22.58 32.94 22.63
N ALA A 298 21.50 32.44 22.04
CA ALA A 298 21.18 31.02 21.96
C ALA A 298 21.23 30.47 20.51
N VAL A 299 21.55 29.20 20.36
CA VAL A 299 21.54 28.44 19.09
C VAL A 299 20.95 27.05 19.32
N GLY A 300 20.42 26.39 18.28
CA GLY A 300 19.84 25.05 18.52
C GLY A 300 18.95 24.43 17.45
N TRP A 301 18.78 25.03 16.27
CA TRP A 301 17.99 24.41 15.20
C TRP A 301 18.63 23.12 14.69
N GLU A 302 17.85 22.04 14.65
CA GLU A 302 18.32 20.74 14.17
C GLU A 302 18.59 20.79 12.66
N LYS A 303 19.64 20.10 12.21
CA LYS A 303 19.91 19.92 10.79
C LYS A 303 19.05 18.79 10.22
N ASN A 304 18.63 18.92 8.97
CA ASN A 304 17.95 17.87 8.23
C ASN A 304 18.93 16.75 7.81
N ALA A 305 18.42 15.69 7.18
CA ALA A 305 19.24 14.57 6.70
C ALA A 305 20.33 14.96 5.69
N GLN A 306 20.21 16.12 5.04
CA GLN A 306 21.21 16.69 4.12
C GLN A 306 22.23 17.60 4.82
N GLY A 307 22.20 17.70 6.15
CA GLY A 307 23.10 18.55 6.94
C GLY A 307 22.80 20.04 6.88
N LYS A 308 21.67 20.46 6.28
CA LYS A 308 21.23 21.85 6.19
C LYS A 308 20.25 22.19 7.31
N LEU A 309 20.21 23.46 7.70
CA LEU A 309 19.19 23.97 8.61
C LEU A 309 17.85 24.02 7.87
N GLY A 310 16.94 23.10 8.20
CA GLY A 310 15.62 23.04 7.60
C GLY A 310 14.75 21.93 8.17
N PRO A 311 13.44 21.98 7.88
CA PRO A 311 12.48 21.00 8.37
C PRO A 311 12.71 19.61 7.73
N ARG A 312 12.18 18.59 8.40
CA ARG A 312 12.08 17.20 7.95
C ARG A 312 10.64 16.88 7.54
N LEU A 313 10.47 15.83 6.74
CA LEU A 313 9.18 15.30 6.30
C LEU A 313 9.05 13.85 6.73
N ALA A 314 7.97 13.50 7.42
CA ALA A 314 7.54 12.13 7.66
C ALA A 314 6.31 11.82 6.77
N ASP A 315 6.43 10.85 5.87
CA ASP A 315 5.31 10.32 5.07
C ASP A 315 4.81 9.03 5.72
N LEU A 316 3.61 9.08 6.31
CA LEU A 316 3.00 7.96 7.00
C LEU A 316 1.77 7.42 6.27
N GLY A 317 1.57 7.81 5.00
CA GLY A 317 0.44 7.32 4.21
C GLY A 317 0.40 5.80 4.15
N GLY A 318 1.55 5.12 4.08
CA GLY A 318 1.60 3.65 4.08
C GLY A 318 1.16 2.97 5.38
N MET A 319 1.15 3.69 6.51
CA MET A 319 0.80 3.13 7.83
C MET A 319 -0.52 3.66 8.39
N MET A 320 -1.01 4.79 7.86
CA MET A 320 -2.17 5.50 8.41
C MET A 320 -3.35 5.64 7.44
N ASP A 321 -3.14 5.53 6.13
CA ASP A 321 -4.22 5.64 5.14
C ASP A 321 -5.00 4.31 5.05
N PRO A 322 -6.28 4.27 5.46
CA PRO A 322 -7.06 3.03 5.45
C PRO A 322 -7.18 2.40 4.06
N ALA A 323 -7.22 3.22 3.00
CA ALA A 323 -7.33 2.72 1.64
C ALA A 323 -6.03 2.03 1.19
N ARG A 324 -4.87 2.61 1.53
CA ARG A 324 -3.56 1.99 1.25
C ARG A 324 -3.31 0.75 2.11
N LEU A 325 -3.76 0.76 3.36
CA LEU A 325 -3.69 -0.42 4.23
C LEU A 325 -4.53 -1.58 3.67
N ALA A 326 -5.73 -1.30 3.18
CA ALA A 326 -6.57 -2.30 2.52
C ALA A 326 -5.91 -2.85 1.24
N ASP A 327 -5.34 -1.97 0.41
CA ASP A 327 -4.60 -2.34 -0.82
C ASP A 327 -3.41 -3.26 -0.51
N GLN A 328 -2.58 -2.88 0.48
CA GLN A 328 -1.46 -3.71 0.93
C GLN A 328 -1.89 -5.06 1.51
N ALA A 329 -2.99 -5.10 2.26
CA ALA A 329 -3.50 -6.33 2.85
C ALA A 329 -4.03 -7.31 1.80
N VAL A 330 -4.75 -6.82 0.77
CA VAL A 330 -5.22 -7.64 -0.35
C VAL A 330 -4.02 -8.20 -1.13
N ASP A 331 -3.04 -7.36 -1.47
CA ASP A 331 -1.84 -7.77 -2.18
C ASP A 331 -1.01 -8.79 -1.39
N LEU A 332 -0.94 -8.65 -0.07
CA LEU A 332 -0.21 -9.57 0.78
C LEU A 332 -0.80 -10.98 0.70
N ASN A 333 -2.14 -11.13 0.69
CA ASN A 333 -2.78 -12.45 0.59
C ASN A 333 -2.40 -13.17 -0.72
N LEU A 334 -2.40 -12.45 -1.84
CA LEU A 334 -1.98 -13.01 -3.13
C LEU A 334 -0.48 -13.33 -3.14
N LYS A 335 0.36 -12.43 -2.62
CA LYS A 335 1.81 -12.66 -2.49
C LYS A 335 2.12 -13.88 -1.62
N LEU A 336 1.33 -14.15 -0.58
CA LEU A 336 1.47 -15.35 0.24
C LEU A 336 1.18 -16.64 -0.55
N MET A 337 0.21 -16.65 -1.48
CA MET A 337 0.01 -17.80 -2.37
C MET A 337 1.26 -18.05 -3.22
N ARG A 338 1.85 -16.99 -3.79
CA ARG A 338 3.09 -17.07 -4.55
C ARG A 338 4.26 -17.59 -3.70
N TRP A 339 4.51 -16.98 -2.54
CA TRP A 339 5.67 -17.32 -1.72
C TRP A 339 5.58 -18.70 -1.06
N ARG A 340 4.38 -19.16 -0.71
CA ARG A 340 4.19 -20.42 0.04
C ARG A 340 3.92 -21.62 -0.85
N ILE A 341 3.24 -21.42 -1.98
CA ILE A 341 2.70 -22.54 -2.78
C ILE A 341 3.26 -22.52 -4.20
N LEU A 342 3.17 -21.39 -4.91
CA LEU A 342 3.52 -21.31 -6.34
C LEU A 342 4.44 -20.11 -6.65
N PRO A 343 5.76 -20.22 -6.46
CA PRO A 343 6.70 -19.09 -6.64
C PRO A 343 6.72 -18.47 -8.05
N GLU A 344 6.42 -19.28 -9.06
CA GLU A 344 6.36 -18.91 -10.49
C GLU A 344 5.09 -18.14 -10.86
N LEU A 345 4.09 -18.07 -9.97
CA LEU A 345 2.84 -17.34 -10.20
C LEU A 345 3.10 -15.85 -10.42
N ASN A 346 2.76 -15.35 -11.62
CA ASN A 346 2.91 -13.96 -11.99
C ASN A 346 1.64 -13.17 -11.64
N LEU A 347 1.60 -12.65 -10.41
CA LEU A 347 0.48 -11.86 -9.90
C LEU A 347 0.39 -10.48 -10.57
N GLU A 348 1.52 -9.91 -10.94
CA GLU A 348 1.58 -8.60 -11.59
C GLU A 348 0.84 -8.62 -12.94
N LYS A 349 1.01 -9.67 -13.73
CA LYS A 349 0.31 -9.87 -15.01
C LYS A 349 -1.21 -9.93 -14.81
N VAL A 350 -1.68 -10.62 -13.78
CA VAL A 350 -3.11 -10.70 -13.43
C VAL A 350 -3.64 -9.33 -13.02
N ALA A 351 -2.94 -8.63 -12.11
CA ALA A 351 -3.38 -7.33 -11.59
C ALA A 351 -3.47 -6.24 -12.68
N GLN A 352 -2.56 -6.27 -13.66
CA GLN A 352 -2.50 -5.31 -14.78
C GLN A 352 -3.54 -5.56 -15.88
N THR A 353 -4.05 -6.79 -15.99
CA THR A 353 -5.01 -7.17 -17.04
C THR A 353 -6.28 -6.32 -16.93
N LYS A 354 -6.68 -5.69 -18.03
CA LYS A 354 -7.94 -4.92 -18.11
C LYS A 354 -9.07 -5.82 -18.60
N CYS A 355 -10.08 -6.00 -17.75
CA CYS A 355 -11.20 -6.90 -18.03
C CYS A 355 -12.46 -6.12 -18.42
N LEU A 356 -13.02 -6.43 -19.58
CA LEU A 356 -14.33 -5.96 -20.03
C LEU A 356 -15.37 -7.05 -19.77
N LEU A 357 -16.41 -6.75 -19.00
CA LEU A 357 -17.52 -7.65 -18.68
C LEU A 357 -18.76 -7.22 -19.45
N LEU A 358 -19.10 -7.98 -20.49
CA LEU A 358 -20.32 -7.77 -21.27
C LEU A 358 -21.48 -8.49 -20.57
N GLY A 359 -22.25 -7.73 -19.81
CA GLY A 359 -23.31 -8.20 -18.92
C GLY A 359 -22.98 -7.95 -17.45
N ALA A 360 -23.85 -7.22 -16.75
CA ALA A 360 -23.80 -6.97 -15.30
C ALA A 360 -24.90 -7.76 -14.56
N GLY A 361 -25.37 -8.86 -15.15
CA GLY A 361 -26.30 -9.80 -14.53
C GLY A 361 -25.65 -10.75 -13.52
N THR A 362 -26.23 -11.94 -13.37
CA THR A 362 -25.78 -12.95 -12.38
C THR A 362 -24.31 -13.33 -12.59
N LEU A 363 -23.93 -13.67 -13.83
CA LEU A 363 -22.55 -14.00 -14.16
C LEU A 363 -21.59 -12.81 -13.95
N GLY A 364 -21.94 -11.64 -14.50
CA GLY A 364 -21.13 -10.42 -14.40
C GLY A 364 -20.76 -10.06 -12.97
N CYS A 365 -21.73 -10.12 -12.05
CA CYS A 365 -21.52 -9.82 -10.65
C CYS A 365 -20.55 -10.80 -9.96
N TYR A 366 -20.68 -12.11 -10.22
CA TYR A 366 -19.76 -13.10 -9.64
C TYR A 366 -18.37 -13.02 -10.29
N VAL A 367 -18.28 -12.89 -11.61
CA VAL A 367 -17.00 -12.75 -12.33
C VAL A 367 -16.24 -11.54 -11.80
N ALA A 368 -16.88 -10.38 -11.67
CA ALA A 368 -16.25 -9.18 -11.13
C ALA A 368 -15.69 -9.38 -9.71
N ARG A 369 -16.43 -10.07 -8.83
CA ARG A 369 -15.96 -10.37 -7.47
C ARG A 369 -14.75 -11.30 -7.47
N VAL A 370 -14.74 -12.32 -8.31
CA VAL A 370 -13.62 -13.27 -8.40
C VAL A 370 -12.39 -12.61 -9.02
N LEU A 371 -12.55 -11.78 -10.06
CA LEU A 371 -11.46 -10.98 -10.64
C LEU A 371 -10.81 -10.05 -9.60
N MET A 372 -11.64 -9.35 -8.81
CA MET A 372 -11.15 -8.51 -7.72
C MET A 372 -10.41 -9.32 -6.64
N GLY A 373 -10.89 -10.54 -6.35
CA GLY A 373 -10.21 -11.48 -5.44
C GLY A 373 -8.83 -11.91 -5.95
N TRP A 374 -8.65 -12.04 -7.26
CA TRP A 374 -7.36 -12.29 -7.94
C TRP A 374 -6.48 -11.04 -8.09
N GLY A 375 -6.93 -9.89 -7.60
CA GLY A 375 -6.16 -8.64 -7.63
C GLY A 375 -6.30 -7.82 -8.90
N VAL A 376 -7.19 -8.19 -9.82
CA VAL A 376 -7.48 -7.41 -11.04
C VAL A 376 -7.97 -6.01 -10.65
N ARG A 377 -7.29 -4.98 -11.16
CA ARG A 377 -7.59 -3.58 -10.81
C ARG A 377 -8.53 -2.89 -11.78
N ASN A 378 -8.54 -3.26 -13.06
CA ASN A 378 -9.30 -2.54 -14.09
C ASN A 378 -10.47 -3.40 -14.58
N ILE A 379 -11.70 -3.02 -14.21
CA ILE A 379 -12.92 -3.77 -14.54
C ILE A 379 -13.95 -2.80 -15.15
N THR A 380 -14.31 -3.01 -16.41
CA THR A 380 -15.42 -2.28 -17.04
C THR A 380 -16.62 -3.19 -17.20
N LEU A 381 -17.79 -2.77 -16.72
CA LEU A 381 -19.05 -3.48 -16.91
C LEU A 381 -19.90 -2.77 -17.95
N LEU A 382 -20.51 -3.54 -18.86
CA LEU A 382 -21.43 -3.05 -19.87
C LEU A 382 -22.79 -3.74 -19.71
N ASP A 383 -23.85 -2.97 -19.52
CA ASP A 383 -25.22 -3.49 -19.39
C ASP A 383 -26.25 -2.38 -19.66
N SER A 384 -27.27 -2.66 -20.46
CA SER A 384 -28.34 -1.72 -20.81
C SER A 384 -29.48 -1.67 -19.79
N SER A 385 -29.55 -2.64 -18.87
CA SER A 385 -30.69 -2.84 -17.99
C SER A 385 -30.57 -2.12 -16.64
N ARG A 386 -31.68 -2.09 -15.90
CA ARG A 386 -31.79 -1.53 -14.54
C ARG A 386 -31.98 -2.64 -13.51
N VAL A 387 -31.57 -2.39 -12.28
CA VAL A 387 -31.70 -3.35 -11.16
C VAL A 387 -33.18 -3.53 -10.82
N SER A 388 -33.66 -4.77 -10.77
CA SER A 388 -35.03 -5.13 -10.37
C SER A 388 -35.07 -5.86 -9.02
N PHE A 389 -36.23 -5.91 -8.36
CA PHE A 389 -36.39 -6.51 -7.03
C PHE A 389 -35.97 -7.98 -6.91
N SER A 390 -35.99 -8.75 -8.00
CA SER A 390 -35.56 -10.14 -8.01
C SER A 390 -34.04 -10.31 -8.17
N ASN A 391 -33.31 -9.23 -8.47
CA ASN A 391 -31.89 -9.26 -8.78
C ASN A 391 -30.98 -9.44 -7.55
N PRO A 392 -31.11 -8.68 -6.45
CA PRO A 392 -30.14 -8.71 -5.33
C PRO A 392 -29.83 -10.11 -4.78
N VAL A 393 -30.82 -11.00 -4.74
CA VAL A 393 -30.66 -12.36 -4.22
C VAL A 393 -29.85 -13.29 -5.15
N ARG A 394 -29.65 -12.91 -6.41
CA ARG A 394 -28.88 -13.66 -7.42
C ARG A 394 -27.63 -12.92 -7.90
N GLN A 395 -27.65 -11.59 -7.84
CA GLN A 395 -26.65 -10.69 -8.39
C GLN A 395 -25.93 -9.98 -7.23
N PRO A 396 -24.82 -10.54 -6.71
CA PRO A 396 -24.22 -10.17 -5.42
C PRO A 396 -23.54 -8.78 -5.39
N LEU A 397 -23.73 -7.95 -6.41
CA LEU A 397 -23.29 -6.55 -6.41
C LEU A 397 -24.44 -5.58 -6.16
N PHE A 398 -25.69 -6.04 -6.04
CA PHE A 398 -26.84 -5.16 -5.84
C PHE A 398 -27.48 -5.38 -4.49
N ASP A 399 -27.89 -4.30 -3.86
CA ASP A 399 -28.64 -4.28 -2.61
C ASP A 399 -30.12 -3.97 -2.88
N PHE A 400 -30.99 -4.19 -1.89
CA PHE A 400 -32.42 -3.89 -2.01
C PHE A 400 -32.67 -2.41 -2.37
N GLU A 401 -31.87 -1.50 -1.82
CA GLU A 401 -31.97 -0.06 -2.08
C GLU A 401 -31.75 0.33 -3.54
N ASP A 402 -31.00 -0.47 -4.30
CA ASP A 402 -30.72 -0.21 -5.71
C ASP A 402 -31.93 -0.47 -6.61
N CYS A 403 -32.95 -1.18 -6.11
CA CYS A 403 -34.20 -1.46 -6.81
C CYS A 403 -35.19 -0.29 -6.73
N LEU A 404 -35.00 0.63 -5.78
CA LEU A 404 -35.94 1.72 -5.52
C LEU A 404 -35.95 2.75 -6.65
N ASN A 405 -37.03 3.53 -6.78
CA ASN A 405 -37.18 4.59 -7.79
C ASN A 405 -37.01 4.09 -9.25
N GLY A 406 -37.52 2.88 -9.51
CA GLY A 406 -37.45 2.23 -10.83
C GLY A 406 -36.13 1.51 -11.11
N GLY A 407 -35.23 1.40 -10.12
CA GLY A 407 -33.97 0.67 -10.24
C GLY A 407 -32.81 1.54 -10.75
N LYS A 408 -31.61 1.40 -10.18
CA LYS A 408 -30.41 2.05 -10.71
C LYS A 408 -29.93 1.35 -12.00
N PRO A 409 -29.21 2.04 -12.92
CA PRO A 409 -28.56 1.38 -14.06
C PRO A 409 -27.56 0.32 -13.57
N LYS A 410 -27.66 -0.92 -14.06
CA LYS A 410 -26.89 -2.05 -13.52
C LYS A 410 -25.38 -1.85 -13.65
N ALA A 411 -24.90 -1.46 -14.82
CA ALA A 411 -23.48 -1.32 -15.09
C ALA A 411 -22.80 -0.32 -14.13
N GLN A 412 -23.40 0.87 -13.96
CA GLN A 412 -22.87 1.89 -13.06
C GLN A 412 -22.97 1.47 -11.59
N CYS A 413 -24.12 0.91 -11.19
CA CYS A 413 -24.34 0.45 -9.83
C CYS A 413 -23.33 -0.65 -9.43
N ALA A 414 -23.05 -1.59 -10.33
CA ALA A 414 -22.06 -2.64 -10.11
C ALA A 414 -20.65 -2.07 -9.93
N ALA A 415 -20.26 -1.10 -10.78
CA ALA A 415 -18.96 -0.43 -10.67
C ALA A 415 -18.80 0.34 -9.34
N ASP A 416 -19.85 1.03 -8.90
CA ASP A 416 -19.85 1.77 -7.63
C ASP A 416 -19.75 0.81 -6.43
N HIS A 417 -20.44 -0.33 -6.49
CA HIS A 417 -20.39 -1.33 -5.43
C HIS A 417 -19.05 -2.06 -5.38
N LEU A 418 -18.37 -2.28 -6.51
CA LEU A 418 -16.98 -2.76 -6.52
C LEU A 418 -16.05 -1.79 -5.79
N LYS A 419 -16.16 -0.47 -6.06
CA LYS A 419 -15.36 0.56 -5.35
C LYS A 419 -15.66 0.62 -3.86
N LYS A 420 -16.91 0.35 -3.47
CA LYS A 420 -17.32 0.25 -2.06
C LYS A 420 -16.70 -0.97 -1.37
N ILE A 421 -16.56 -2.09 -2.08
CA ILE A 421 -15.91 -3.30 -1.54
C ILE A 421 -14.39 -3.10 -1.43
N PHE A 422 -13.76 -2.57 -2.49
CA PHE A 422 -12.32 -2.33 -2.51
C PHE A 422 -12.00 -1.00 -3.22
N PRO A 423 -11.62 0.05 -2.48
CA PRO A 423 -11.35 1.38 -3.06
C PRO A 423 -10.21 1.42 -4.09
N GLY A 424 -9.32 0.43 -4.09
CA GLY A 424 -8.21 0.34 -5.05
C GLY A 424 -8.61 -0.18 -6.44
N VAL A 425 -9.88 -0.59 -6.65
CA VAL A 425 -10.36 -1.01 -7.98
C VAL A 425 -10.72 0.20 -8.85
N ASN A 426 -10.21 0.20 -10.08
CA ASN A 426 -10.64 1.08 -11.14
C ASN A 426 -11.82 0.44 -11.90
N ALA A 427 -13.02 0.60 -11.34
CA ALA A 427 -14.25 0.09 -11.94
C ALA A 427 -15.05 1.17 -12.70
N THR A 428 -15.52 0.84 -13.90
CA THR A 428 -16.34 1.73 -14.75
C THR A 428 -17.58 1.01 -15.26
N GLY A 429 -18.73 1.70 -15.26
CA GLY A 429 -19.99 1.17 -15.78
C GLY A 429 -20.39 1.89 -17.06
N VAL A 430 -20.73 1.15 -18.10
CA VAL A 430 -21.21 1.67 -19.39
C VAL A 430 -22.64 1.18 -19.61
N SER A 431 -23.60 2.10 -19.67
CA SER A 431 -24.99 1.75 -19.96
C SER A 431 -25.24 1.86 -21.47
N MET A 432 -25.26 0.72 -22.14
CA MET A 432 -25.35 0.61 -23.59
C MET A 432 -25.90 -0.76 -23.98
N SER A 433 -26.66 -0.81 -25.07
CA SER A 433 -27.17 -2.06 -25.64
C SER A 433 -26.20 -2.60 -26.69
N ILE A 434 -26.11 -3.91 -26.84
CA ILE A 434 -25.32 -4.53 -27.91
C ILE A 434 -26.27 -4.91 -29.06
N PRO A 435 -26.06 -4.40 -30.29
CA PRO A 435 -26.88 -4.78 -31.43
C PRO A 435 -26.80 -6.29 -31.72
N MET A 436 -27.94 -6.89 -32.05
CA MET A 436 -28.09 -8.33 -32.20
C MET A 436 -28.50 -8.68 -33.64
N PRO A 437 -27.90 -9.71 -34.25
CA PRO A 437 -28.38 -10.27 -35.51
C PRO A 437 -29.85 -10.70 -35.43
N GLY A 438 -30.61 -10.46 -36.49
CA GLY A 438 -32.03 -10.81 -36.55
C GLY A 438 -32.98 -9.80 -35.92
N HIS A 439 -32.46 -8.70 -35.35
CA HIS A 439 -33.25 -7.58 -34.84
C HIS A 439 -33.00 -6.33 -35.69
N PRO A 440 -33.86 -6.03 -36.68
CA PRO A 440 -33.66 -4.91 -37.57
C PRO A 440 -33.57 -3.59 -36.81
N VAL A 441 -32.59 -2.77 -37.18
CA VAL A 441 -32.34 -1.43 -36.64
C VAL A 441 -33.24 -0.43 -37.35
N PRO A 442 -34.20 0.21 -36.65
CA PRO A 442 -35.00 1.29 -37.23
C PRO A 442 -34.14 2.48 -37.64
N ASP A 443 -34.51 3.15 -38.74
CA ASP A 443 -33.80 4.34 -39.26
C ASP A 443 -33.62 5.42 -38.19
N ALA A 444 -34.61 5.61 -37.31
CA ALA A 444 -34.57 6.59 -36.22
C ALA A 444 -33.47 6.31 -35.18
N SER A 445 -33.01 5.06 -35.07
CA SER A 445 -31.97 4.62 -34.12
C SER A 445 -30.62 4.33 -34.76
N LEU A 446 -30.49 4.47 -36.08
CA LEU A 446 -29.30 4.09 -36.83
C LEU A 446 -28.03 4.81 -36.32
N GLU A 447 -28.10 6.12 -36.12
CA GLU A 447 -26.97 6.92 -35.61
C GLU A 447 -26.59 6.54 -34.17
N GLN A 448 -27.56 6.19 -33.33
CA GLN A 448 -27.29 5.71 -31.97
C GLN A 448 -26.61 4.34 -31.99
N VAL A 449 -27.11 3.41 -32.81
CA VAL A 449 -26.51 2.08 -32.97
C VAL A 449 -25.09 2.18 -33.52
N LYS A 450 -24.85 3.10 -34.47
CA LYS A 450 -23.50 3.38 -34.98
C LYS A 450 -22.57 3.88 -33.89
N ALA A 451 -23.03 4.82 -33.05
CA ALA A 451 -22.27 5.30 -31.90
C ALA A 451 -22.00 4.19 -30.88
N ASP A 452 -22.98 3.32 -30.62
CA ASP A 452 -22.85 2.19 -29.69
C ASP A 452 -21.84 1.16 -30.19
N VAL A 453 -21.86 0.85 -31.49
CA VAL A 453 -20.86 -0.04 -32.12
C VAL A 453 -19.47 0.57 -32.03
N SER A 454 -19.29 1.84 -32.39
CA SER A 454 -17.98 2.51 -32.26
C SER A 454 -17.50 2.54 -30.80
N LYS A 455 -18.42 2.72 -29.85
CA LYS A 455 -18.06 2.66 -28.43
C LYS A 455 -17.66 1.24 -28.00
N LEU A 456 -18.34 0.21 -28.48
CA LEU A 456 -17.97 -1.18 -28.23
C LEU A 456 -16.59 -1.50 -28.82
N GLU A 457 -16.29 -1.08 -30.04
CA GLU A 457 -14.98 -1.24 -30.66
C GLU A 457 -13.88 -0.58 -29.84
N GLN A 458 -14.10 0.66 -29.37
CA GLN A 458 -13.18 1.36 -28.47
C GLN A 458 -12.95 0.58 -27.18
N LEU A 459 -14.01 0.04 -26.57
CA LEU A 459 -13.89 -0.75 -25.35
C LEU A 459 -13.07 -2.02 -25.59
N PHE A 460 -13.21 -2.68 -26.73
CA PHE A 460 -12.35 -3.81 -27.09
C PHE A 460 -10.88 -3.37 -27.22
N ASP A 461 -10.60 -2.22 -27.83
CA ASP A 461 -9.24 -1.72 -27.97
C ASP A 461 -8.57 -1.40 -26.62
N GLU A 462 -9.33 -0.84 -25.69
CA GLU A 462 -8.86 -0.42 -24.36
C GLU A 462 -8.60 -1.58 -23.38
N HIS A 463 -9.19 -2.76 -23.62
CA HIS A 463 -9.16 -3.92 -22.71
C HIS A 463 -8.37 -5.11 -23.27
N ASP A 464 -7.87 -5.97 -22.39
CA ASP A 464 -7.02 -7.13 -22.74
C ASP A 464 -7.84 -8.43 -22.82
N ALA A 465 -8.76 -8.60 -21.87
CA ALA A 465 -9.64 -9.76 -21.78
C ALA A 465 -11.11 -9.33 -21.77
N VAL A 466 -11.94 -10.04 -22.50
CA VAL A 466 -13.38 -9.76 -22.66
C VAL A 466 -14.19 -10.97 -22.23
N PHE A 467 -15.11 -10.77 -21.30
CA PHE A 467 -16.05 -11.80 -20.87
C PHE A 467 -17.41 -11.61 -21.53
N LEU A 468 -17.90 -12.64 -22.21
CA LEU A 468 -19.24 -12.71 -22.79
C LEU A 468 -20.18 -13.36 -21.76
N LEU A 469 -20.88 -12.53 -21.00
CA LEU A 469 -21.72 -12.91 -19.85
C LEU A 469 -23.20 -12.53 -20.08
N MET A 470 -23.57 -12.48 -21.35
CA MET A 470 -24.85 -12.04 -21.85
C MET A 470 -25.89 -13.16 -21.74
N ASP A 471 -27.16 -12.79 -21.87
CA ASP A 471 -28.33 -13.63 -21.65
C ASP A 471 -28.89 -14.28 -22.92
N SER A 472 -28.33 -13.96 -24.09
CA SER A 472 -28.78 -14.55 -25.34
C SER A 472 -27.63 -14.91 -26.27
N ARG A 473 -27.91 -15.82 -27.21
CA ARG A 473 -26.94 -16.26 -28.21
C ARG A 473 -26.62 -15.15 -29.20
N GLU A 474 -27.63 -14.47 -29.73
CA GLU A 474 -27.49 -13.44 -30.75
C GLU A 474 -26.62 -12.26 -30.28
N SER A 475 -26.74 -11.90 -29.00
CA SER A 475 -25.98 -10.79 -28.42
C SER A 475 -24.48 -11.07 -28.27
N ARG A 476 -24.06 -12.36 -28.28
CA ARG A 476 -22.64 -12.78 -28.26
C ARG A 476 -21.96 -12.64 -29.62
N TRP A 477 -22.69 -12.41 -30.72
CA TRP A 477 -22.15 -12.50 -32.08
C TRP A 477 -21.15 -11.41 -32.37
N LEU A 478 -21.58 -10.14 -32.25
CA LEU A 478 -20.73 -9.00 -32.51
C LEU A 478 -19.47 -9.01 -31.61
N PRO A 479 -19.59 -9.22 -30.28
CA PRO A 479 -18.42 -9.39 -29.42
C PRO A 479 -17.46 -10.52 -29.83
N THR A 480 -17.98 -11.61 -30.41
CA THR A 480 -17.16 -12.72 -30.93
C THR A 480 -16.34 -12.29 -32.15
N VAL A 481 -16.98 -11.58 -33.09
CA VAL A 481 -16.32 -11.02 -34.28
C VAL A 481 -15.22 -10.04 -33.85
N LEU A 482 -15.55 -9.08 -32.98
CA LEU A 482 -14.60 -8.08 -32.47
C LEU A 482 -13.42 -8.72 -31.74
N GLY A 483 -13.69 -9.71 -30.90
CA GLY A 483 -12.64 -10.40 -30.15
C GLY A 483 -11.65 -11.14 -31.05
N ALA A 484 -12.16 -11.81 -32.09
CA ALA A 484 -11.33 -12.49 -33.08
C ALA A 484 -10.56 -11.51 -33.99
N ALA A 485 -11.21 -10.43 -34.45
CA ALA A 485 -10.59 -9.43 -35.31
C ALA A 485 -9.47 -8.65 -34.58
N LYS A 486 -9.72 -8.24 -33.33
CA LYS A 486 -8.78 -7.44 -32.51
C LYS A 486 -7.81 -8.28 -31.67
N GLY A 487 -7.82 -9.61 -31.81
CA GLY A 487 -6.89 -10.52 -31.13
C GLY A 487 -7.01 -10.52 -29.59
N LYS A 488 -8.23 -10.39 -29.06
CA LYS A 488 -8.49 -10.31 -27.62
C LYS A 488 -8.71 -11.68 -27.00
N ILE A 489 -8.37 -11.84 -25.72
CA ILE A 489 -8.72 -13.04 -24.95
C ILE A 489 -10.21 -12.98 -24.67
N VAL A 490 -11.00 -13.88 -25.28
CA VAL A 490 -12.45 -13.90 -25.11
C VAL A 490 -12.86 -15.11 -24.27
N MET A 491 -13.51 -14.84 -23.14
CA MET A 491 -14.03 -15.82 -22.20
C MET A 491 -15.56 -15.84 -22.29
N ASN A 492 -16.12 -16.92 -22.80
CA ASN A 492 -17.56 -17.07 -22.92
C ASN A 492 -18.12 -17.94 -21.79
N ALA A 493 -19.13 -17.44 -21.08
CA ALA A 493 -19.88 -18.22 -20.10
C ALA A 493 -21.38 -18.19 -20.42
N ALA A 494 -22.00 -19.36 -20.43
CA ALA A 494 -23.42 -19.56 -20.73
C ALA A 494 -24.06 -20.52 -19.71
N LEU A 495 -25.34 -20.31 -19.42
CA LEU A 495 -26.06 -21.06 -18.40
C LEU A 495 -27.32 -21.71 -18.99
N GLY A 496 -27.48 -23.00 -18.74
CA GLY A 496 -28.76 -23.69 -18.85
C GLY A 496 -29.44 -23.82 -17.48
N PHE A 497 -30.55 -24.57 -17.42
CA PHE A 497 -31.26 -24.81 -16.17
C PHE A 497 -30.39 -25.53 -15.11
N ASP A 498 -29.69 -26.59 -15.54
CA ASP A 498 -28.89 -27.47 -14.67
C ASP A 498 -27.42 -27.65 -15.14
N GLY A 499 -27.05 -27.03 -16.25
CA GLY A 499 -25.70 -27.09 -16.78
C GLY A 499 -25.13 -25.72 -17.10
N TYR A 500 -23.82 -25.64 -17.26
CA TYR A 500 -23.11 -24.44 -17.70
C TYR A 500 -22.04 -24.77 -18.74
N LEU A 501 -21.70 -23.78 -19.55
CA LEU A 501 -20.58 -23.81 -20.49
C LEU A 501 -19.65 -22.64 -20.18
N VAL A 502 -18.37 -22.93 -19.98
CA VAL A 502 -17.30 -21.93 -19.95
C VAL A 502 -16.30 -22.30 -21.03
N MET A 503 -15.94 -21.35 -21.88
CA MET A 503 -14.93 -21.57 -22.92
C MET A 503 -14.11 -20.33 -23.22
N ARG A 504 -12.89 -20.55 -23.72
CA ARG A 504 -12.07 -19.49 -24.32
C ARG A 504 -12.11 -19.58 -25.84
N HIS A 505 -12.19 -18.47 -26.54
CA HIS A 505 -12.09 -18.49 -28.01
C HIS A 505 -10.63 -18.70 -28.46
N GLY A 506 -10.44 -19.34 -29.61
CA GLY A 506 -9.12 -19.44 -30.25
C GLY A 506 -8.68 -18.14 -30.91
N ALA A 507 -7.36 -17.94 -30.96
CA ALA A 507 -6.74 -16.84 -31.70
C ALA A 507 -7.08 -16.87 -33.19
N ARG A 508 -6.95 -15.74 -33.88
CA ARG A 508 -7.16 -15.64 -35.34
C ARG A 508 -6.17 -16.52 -36.11
N ALA A 509 -6.58 -17.05 -37.26
CA ALA A 509 -5.75 -17.97 -38.05
C ALA A 509 -4.39 -17.39 -38.46
N SER A 510 -4.33 -16.09 -38.78
CA SER A 510 -3.08 -15.39 -39.12
C SER A 510 -2.06 -15.31 -37.98
N ALA A 511 -2.49 -15.51 -36.74
CA ALA A 511 -1.65 -15.44 -35.55
C ALA A 511 -1.28 -16.84 -35.00
N VAL A 512 -1.73 -17.90 -35.66
CA VAL A 512 -1.48 -19.29 -35.25
C VAL A 512 -0.34 -19.87 -36.10
N PRO A 513 0.71 -20.47 -35.50
CA PRO A 513 1.81 -21.06 -36.26
C PRO A 513 1.35 -22.10 -37.27
N GLU A 514 1.96 -22.12 -38.47
CA GLU A 514 1.68 -23.10 -39.51
C GLU A 514 1.81 -24.53 -38.98
N GLY A 515 0.75 -25.34 -39.13
CA GLY A 515 0.70 -26.73 -38.65
C GLY A 515 0.04 -26.94 -37.28
N SER A 516 -0.37 -25.89 -36.58
CA SER A 516 -1.10 -26.00 -35.29
C SER A 516 -2.62 -25.86 -35.44
N SER A 517 -3.39 -26.61 -34.64
CA SER A 517 -4.86 -26.63 -34.71
C SER A 517 -5.48 -25.44 -33.98
N ARG A 518 -6.25 -24.63 -34.71
CA ARG A 518 -6.94 -23.45 -34.15
C ARG A 518 -8.17 -23.89 -33.34
N LEU A 519 -8.31 -23.35 -32.14
CA LEU A 519 -9.51 -23.55 -31.31
C LEU A 519 -10.70 -22.77 -31.87
N GLY A 520 -11.89 -23.37 -31.83
CA GLY A 520 -13.12 -22.72 -32.25
C GLY A 520 -13.59 -21.60 -31.33
N CYS A 521 -14.53 -20.78 -31.81
CA CYS A 521 -15.32 -19.89 -30.97
C CYS A 521 -16.66 -20.55 -30.58
N TYR A 522 -17.49 -19.83 -29.84
CA TYR A 522 -18.83 -20.28 -29.44
C TYR A 522 -19.69 -20.78 -30.61
N TYR A 523 -19.57 -20.17 -31.79
CA TYR A 523 -20.34 -20.52 -33.00
C TYR A 523 -19.69 -21.57 -33.91
N CYS A 524 -18.49 -22.09 -33.60
CA CYS A 524 -17.84 -23.06 -34.48
C CYS A 524 -18.44 -24.46 -34.42
N ASN A 525 -19.10 -24.81 -33.32
CA ASN A 525 -19.60 -26.17 -33.08
C ASN A 525 -21.11 -26.29 -33.31
N ASP A 526 -21.72 -25.32 -33.97
CA ASP A 526 -23.14 -25.30 -34.28
C ASP A 526 -23.33 -24.78 -35.72
N ILE A 527 -24.15 -25.47 -36.50
CA ILE A 527 -24.31 -25.28 -37.95
C ILE A 527 -25.44 -24.27 -38.25
N VAL A 528 -25.94 -23.58 -37.23
CA VAL A 528 -27.06 -22.61 -37.35
C VAL A 528 -26.58 -21.20 -37.02
N ALA A 529 -26.88 -20.23 -37.88
CA ALA A 529 -26.56 -18.83 -37.61
C ALA A 529 -27.37 -18.27 -36.44
N PRO A 530 -26.85 -17.27 -35.70
CA PRO A 530 -27.68 -16.55 -34.72
C PRO A 530 -28.84 -15.85 -35.43
N ALA A 531 -30.06 -16.22 -35.09
CA ALA A 531 -31.32 -15.59 -35.51
C ALA A 531 -32.16 -15.27 -34.26
N ASP A 532 -33.30 -14.56 -34.41
CA ASP A 532 -34.18 -14.20 -33.28
C ASP A 532 -34.60 -15.45 -32.51
N SER A 533 -33.94 -15.65 -31.36
CA SER A 533 -34.20 -16.79 -30.49
C SER A 533 -35.22 -16.44 -29.43
N LEU A 534 -35.49 -15.15 -29.15
CA LEU A 534 -36.35 -14.64 -28.07
C LEU A 534 -37.77 -15.22 -28.10
N THR A 535 -38.19 -15.79 -29.23
CA THR A 535 -39.49 -16.44 -29.42
C THR A 535 -39.49 -17.97 -29.26
N ASP A 536 -38.36 -18.70 -29.30
CA ASP A 536 -38.31 -20.18 -29.15
C ASP A 536 -36.89 -20.77 -28.91
N ARG A 537 -36.61 -21.36 -27.71
CA ARG A 537 -35.66 -22.49 -27.33
C ARG A 537 -34.88 -22.28 -26.01
N THR A 538 -34.32 -23.35 -25.43
CA THR A 538 -34.04 -23.47 -23.97
C THR A 538 -32.61 -23.22 -23.44
N LEU A 539 -31.55 -23.29 -24.25
CA LEU A 539 -30.14 -23.26 -23.76
C LEU A 539 -29.45 -21.90 -23.94
N ASP A 540 -30.05 -20.85 -23.38
CA ASP A 540 -29.47 -19.54 -23.00
C ASP A 540 -30.61 -18.62 -22.51
N GLN A 541 -31.87 -18.94 -22.82
CA GLN A 541 -33.01 -18.01 -22.74
C GLN A 541 -33.53 -17.57 -21.36
N MET A 542 -33.06 -18.09 -20.24
CA MET A 542 -33.58 -17.63 -18.95
C MET A 542 -32.51 -17.70 -17.86
N CYS A 543 -31.58 -16.75 -17.86
CA CYS A 543 -30.65 -16.54 -16.74
C CYS A 543 -31.37 -16.40 -15.37
N THR A 544 -32.67 -16.12 -15.36
CA THR A 544 -33.57 -16.07 -14.19
C THR A 544 -34.07 -17.45 -13.73
N VAL A 545 -34.20 -18.43 -14.62
CA VAL A 545 -34.69 -19.80 -14.35
C VAL A 545 -33.52 -20.79 -14.38
N THR A 546 -32.44 -20.45 -13.68
CA THR A 546 -31.29 -21.34 -13.47
C THR A 546 -31.17 -21.69 -11.99
N ARG A 547 -30.63 -22.88 -11.69
CA ARG A 547 -30.27 -23.24 -10.31
C ARG A 547 -29.25 -22.22 -9.77
N PRO A 548 -29.50 -21.57 -8.60
CA PRO A 548 -28.66 -20.46 -8.12
C PRO A 548 -27.16 -20.78 -7.98
N GLY A 549 -26.81 -22.05 -7.75
CA GLY A 549 -25.41 -22.48 -7.63
C GLY A 549 -24.62 -22.50 -8.94
N LEU A 550 -25.28 -22.49 -10.12
CA LEU A 550 -24.58 -22.56 -11.41
C LEU A 550 -23.75 -21.32 -11.71
N ALA A 551 -24.33 -20.14 -11.52
CA ALA A 551 -23.67 -18.89 -11.89
C ALA A 551 -22.36 -18.64 -11.09
N PRO A 552 -22.30 -18.86 -9.76
CA PRO A 552 -21.04 -18.80 -9.03
C PRO A 552 -19.99 -19.78 -9.55
N ILE A 553 -20.38 -21.03 -9.86
CA ILE A 553 -19.46 -22.06 -10.36
C ILE A 553 -18.93 -21.68 -11.75
N ALA A 554 -19.81 -21.30 -12.66
CA ALA A 554 -19.43 -20.88 -14.01
C ALA A 554 -18.54 -19.62 -13.98
N ALA A 555 -18.88 -18.63 -13.14
CA ALA A 555 -18.10 -17.42 -12.97
C ALA A 555 -16.70 -17.69 -12.41
N ALA A 556 -16.59 -18.50 -11.35
CA ALA A 556 -15.30 -18.91 -10.81
C ALA A 556 -14.47 -19.65 -11.87
N THR A 557 -15.09 -20.61 -12.56
CA THR A 557 -14.44 -21.38 -13.63
C THR A 557 -13.93 -20.49 -14.76
N ALA A 558 -14.69 -19.47 -15.17
CA ALA A 558 -14.29 -18.54 -16.21
C ALA A 558 -13.09 -17.67 -15.80
N VAL A 559 -13.04 -17.21 -14.54
CA VAL A 559 -11.92 -16.41 -14.05
C VAL A 559 -10.68 -17.27 -13.83
N GLU A 560 -10.81 -18.45 -13.22
CA GLU A 560 -9.68 -19.39 -13.07
C GLU A 560 -9.09 -19.76 -14.43
N LEU A 561 -9.93 -20.02 -15.43
CA LEU A 561 -9.44 -20.30 -16.78
C LEU A 561 -8.71 -19.09 -17.40
N LEU A 562 -9.20 -17.86 -17.21
CA LEU A 562 -8.48 -16.66 -17.65
C LEU A 562 -7.11 -16.58 -16.96
N VAL A 563 -7.05 -16.77 -15.65
CA VAL A 563 -5.77 -16.68 -14.91
C VAL A 563 -4.80 -17.75 -15.41
N SER A 564 -5.25 -19.00 -15.60
CA SER A 564 -4.41 -20.05 -16.18
C SER A 564 -3.92 -19.71 -17.59
N VAL A 565 -4.77 -19.13 -18.46
CA VAL A 565 -4.36 -18.61 -19.78
C VAL A 565 -3.28 -17.53 -19.63
N LEU A 566 -3.45 -16.59 -18.69
CA LEU A 566 -2.45 -15.53 -18.46
C LEU A 566 -1.14 -16.08 -17.93
N GLN A 567 -1.15 -17.15 -17.13
CA GLN A 567 0.07 -17.77 -16.62
C GLN A 567 0.77 -18.66 -17.65
N HIS A 568 0.05 -19.17 -18.64
CA HIS A 568 0.64 -19.99 -19.70
C HIS A 568 1.63 -19.17 -20.54
N PRO A 569 2.82 -19.70 -20.89
CA PRO A 569 3.80 -19.01 -21.73
C PRO A 569 3.22 -18.49 -23.05
N ASP A 570 2.41 -19.32 -23.72
CA ASP A 570 1.77 -19.00 -25.01
C ASP A 570 0.51 -18.12 -24.91
N GLY A 571 0.02 -17.82 -23.70
CA GLY A 571 -1.16 -16.97 -23.51
C GLY A 571 -2.39 -17.44 -24.29
N ILE A 572 -2.93 -16.56 -25.15
CA ILE A 572 -4.09 -16.86 -26.01
C ILE A 572 -3.84 -18.04 -26.97
N HIS A 573 -2.58 -18.34 -27.30
CA HIS A 573 -2.17 -19.42 -28.18
C HIS A 573 -1.98 -20.76 -27.45
N ALA A 574 -2.22 -20.81 -26.13
CA ALA A 574 -2.09 -22.04 -25.36
C ALA A 574 -2.91 -23.18 -26.00
N PRO A 575 -2.32 -24.37 -26.22
CA PRO A 575 -3.05 -25.51 -26.76
C PRO A 575 -4.09 -26.02 -25.77
N ALA A 576 -5.14 -26.67 -26.26
CA ALA A 576 -6.06 -27.39 -25.40
C ALA A 576 -5.41 -28.72 -24.96
N PRO A 577 -5.66 -29.18 -23.72
CA PRO A 577 -5.14 -30.47 -23.26
C PRO A 577 -5.72 -31.61 -24.12
N PRO A 578 -4.95 -32.68 -24.35
CA PRO A 578 -5.43 -33.84 -25.09
C PRO A 578 -6.65 -34.46 -24.39
N VAL A 579 -7.62 -34.94 -25.18
CA VAL A 579 -8.77 -35.67 -24.64
C VAL A 579 -8.26 -37.02 -24.15
N PRO A 580 -8.49 -37.41 -22.89
CA PRO A 580 -7.97 -38.68 -22.38
C PRO A 580 -8.66 -39.85 -23.09
N THR A 581 -7.95 -40.45 -24.04
CA THR A 581 -8.21 -41.78 -24.61
C THR A 581 -7.65 -42.83 -23.67
N SER A 582 -8.35 -43.95 -23.49
CA SER A 582 -8.07 -44.97 -22.47
C SER A 582 -6.73 -45.71 -22.63
N ASN A 583 -5.87 -45.34 -23.59
CA ASN A 583 -4.66 -46.08 -23.96
C ASN A 583 -3.37 -45.24 -24.12
N ASP A 584 -3.39 -43.92 -23.91
CA ASP A 584 -2.19 -43.09 -24.14
C ASP A 584 -1.39 -42.83 -22.85
N MET A 585 -0.08 -43.11 -22.93
CA MET A 585 0.91 -42.71 -21.92
C MET A 585 0.93 -41.16 -21.80
N PRO A 586 1.15 -40.60 -20.59
CA PRO A 586 1.16 -39.15 -20.40
C PRO A 586 2.30 -38.53 -21.23
N GLN A 587 1.96 -37.85 -22.32
CA GLN A 587 2.89 -36.98 -23.04
C GLN A 587 3.27 -35.78 -22.16
N GLU A 588 4.51 -35.30 -22.34
CA GLU A 588 5.14 -34.22 -21.56
C GLU A 588 4.29 -32.94 -21.39
N PRO A 589 4.52 -32.17 -20.31
CA PRO A 589 3.65 -31.09 -19.78
C PRO A 589 3.64 -29.78 -20.61
N SER A 590 3.70 -29.86 -21.93
CA SER A 590 3.80 -28.69 -22.82
C SER A 590 2.52 -27.83 -22.90
N SER A 591 1.39 -28.29 -22.36
CA SER A 591 0.10 -27.59 -22.38
C SER A 591 -0.35 -27.02 -21.03
N GLU A 592 0.47 -27.15 -19.98
CA GLU A 592 0.08 -26.78 -18.62
C GLU A 592 0.66 -25.41 -18.22
N SER A 593 -0.17 -24.63 -17.54
CA SER A 593 0.26 -23.42 -16.85
C SER A 593 0.74 -23.76 -15.43
N VAL A 594 1.32 -22.79 -14.71
CA VAL A 594 1.65 -22.94 -13.28
C VAL A 594 0.42 -23.26 -12.40
N LEU A 595 -0.79 -23.00 -12.91
CA LEU A 595 -2.07 -23.31 -12.25
C LEU A 595 -2.74 -24.58 -12.80
N GLY A 596 -2.04 -25.34 -13.65
CA GLY A 596 -2.54 -26.57 -14.27
C GLY A 596 -3.10 -26.35 -15.68
N LEU A 597 -4.06 -27.20 -16.06
CA LEU A 597 -4.59 -27.30 -17.42
C LEU A 597 -5.26 -26.01 -17.93
N VAL A 598 -5.13 -25.76 -19.23
CA VAL A 598 -5.76 -24.63 -19.94
C VAL A 598 -6.80 -25.13 -20.97
N PRO A 599 -7.94 -25.68 -20.52
CA PRO A 599 -8.95 -26.25 -21.42
C PRO A 599 -9.53 -25.25 -22.42
N HIS A 600 -10.03 -25.77 -23.54
CA HIS A 600 -10.81 -24.98 -24.50
C HIS A 600 -12.23 -24.76 -23.98
N GLN A 601 -12.98 -25.85 -23.73
CA GLN A 601 -14.35 -25.79 -23.20
C GLN A 601 -14.49 -26.67 -21.95
N LEU A 602 -15.24 -26.14 -20.98
CA LEU A 602 -15.66 -26.80 -19.75
C LEU A 602 -17.19 -26.82 -19.73
N ARG A 603 -17.77 -28.01 -19.77
CA ARG A 603 -19.22 -28.21 -19.58
C ARG A 603 -19.47 -28.90 -18.26
N GLY A 604 -20.18 -28.22 -17.37
CA GLY A 604 -20.55 -28.79 -16.07
C GLY A 604 -22.04 -29.07 -15.97
N PHE A 605 -22.40 -30.14 -15.28
CA PHE A 605 -23.77 -30.60 -15.06
C PHE A 605 -23.98 -30.83 -13.56
N LEU A 606 -24.86 -30.03 -12.93
CA LEU A 606 -25.04 -30.07 -11.48
C LEU A 606 -25.92 -31.21 -10.98
N ALA A 607 -26.82 -31.79 -11.78
CA ALA A 607 -27.52 -33.00 -11.38
C ALA A 607 -26.56 -34.17 -11.14
N GLN A 608 -25.45 -34.22 -11.90
CA GLN A 608 -24.47 -35.31 -11.84
C GLN A 608 -23.17 -34.91 -11.14
N PHE A 609 -22.99 -33.63 -10.78
CA PHE A 609 -21.72 -33.06 -10.33
C PHE A 609 -20.54 -33.42 -11.23
N ARG A 610 -20.77 -33.41 -12.55
CA ARG A 610 -19.80 -33.83 -13.57
C ARG A 610 -19.33 -32.62 -14.37
N ASN A 611 -18.01 -32.49 -14.57
CA ASN A 611 -17.40 -31.55 -15.49
C ASN A 611 -16.72 -32.30 -16.64
N MET A 612 -16.91 -31.82 -17.87
CA MET A 612 -16.35 -32.41 -19.08
C MET A 612 -15.46 -31.39 -19.80
N LEU A 613 -14.27 -31.82 -20.20
CA LEU A 613 -13.38 -31.07 -21.07
C LEU A 613 -13.72 -31.41 -22.52
N ILE A 614 -13.94 -30.40 -23.35
CA ILE A 614 -14.25 -30.56 -24.77
C ILE A 614 -13.37 -29.62 -25.57
N THR A 615 -12.85 -30.11 -26.69
CA THR A 615 -12.07 -29.33 -27.64
C THR A 615 -12.82 -29.29 -28.97
N GLY A 616 -13.36 -28.12 -29.33
CA GLY A 616 -13.91 -27.87 -30.66
C GLY A 616 -12.86 -27.25 -31.60
N ALA A 617 -12.76 -27.76 -32.82
CA ALA A 617 -11.91 -27.17 -33.85
C ALA A 617 -12.54 -25.89 -34.42
N ALA A 618 -11.72 -24.96 -34.90
CA ALA A 618 -12.21 -23.81 -35.64
C ALA A 618 -12.82 -24.25 -36.98
N TYR A 619 -14.04 -23.79 -37.25
CA TYR A 619 -14.76 -24.11 -38.47
C TYR A 619 -14.60 -23.00 -39.51
N HIS A 620 -14.21 -23.37 -40.74
CA HIS A 620 -13.87 -22.42 -41.79
C HIS A 620 -15.07 -21.60 -42.30
N GLN A 621 -16.31 -22.11 -42.18
CA GLN A 621 -17.56 -21.40 -42.52
C GLN A 621 -18.29 -20.87 -41.28
N CYS A 622 -17.60 -20.72 -40.15
CA CYS A 622 -18.20 -20.17 -38.94
C CYS A 622 -18.68 -18.73 -39.13
N THR A 623 -19.91 -18.43 -38.71
CA THR A 623 -20.53 -17.10 -38.78
C THR A 623 -19.92 -16.06 -37.83
N GLY A 624 -19.08 -16.48 -36.88
CA GLY A 624 -18.44 -15.60 -35.90
C GLY A 624 -16.95 -15.35 -36.13
N CYS A 625 -16.16 -16.38 -36.46
CA CYS A 625 -14.69 -16.25 -36.48
C CYS A 625 -14.00 -16.80 -37.74
N SER A 626 -14.75 -17.09 -38.80
CA SER A 626 -14.17 -17.44 -40.10
C SER A 626 -13.42 -16.26 -40.71
N GLU A 627 -12.37 -16.53 -41.50
CA GLU A 627 -11.66 -15.45 -42.19
C GLU A 627 -12.55 -14.68 -43.18
N THR A 628 -13.61 -15.31 -43.70
CA THR A 628 -14.60 -14.63 -44.54
C THR A 628 -15.33 -13.53 -43.78
N VAL A 629 -15.82 -13.84 -42.57
CA VAL A 629 -16.52 -12.87 -41.71
C VAL A 629 -15.56 -11.77 -41.23
N LEU A 630 -14.36 -12.14 -40.79
CA LEU A 630 -13.38 -11.19 -40.28
C LEU A 630 -12.94 -10.20 -41.37
N LYS A 631 -12.67 -10.67 -42.60
CA LYS A 631 -12.34 -9.80 -43.73
C LYS A 631 -13.50 -8.89 -44.13
N ALA A 632 -14.74 -9.38 -44.10
CA ALA A 632 -15.92 -8.56 -44.38
C ALA A 632 -16.07 -7.44 -43.35
N TYR A 633 -15.92 -7.74 -42.05
CA TYR A 633 -15.89 -6.73 -40.99
C TYR A 633 -14.76 -5.71 -41.19
N GLU A 634 -13.55 -6.15 -41.54
CA GLU A 634 -12.39 -5.25 -41.74
C GLU A 634 -12.51 -4.34 -42.96
N THR A 635 -13.24 -4.78 -43.99
CA THR A 635 -13.36 -4.05 -45.27
C THR A 635 -14.61 -3.17 -45.33
N GLU A 636 -15.76 -3.66 -44.86
CA GLU A 636 -17.05 -2.98 -44.90
C GLU A 636 -17.43 -2.30 -43.57
N GLY A 637 -16.81 -2.69 -42.44
CA GLY A 637 -17.04 -2.08 -41.13
C GLY A 637 -18.50 -2.15 -40.69
N PHE A 638 -19.06 -1.00 -40.31
CA PHE A 638 -20.44 -0.87 -39.83
C PHE A 638 -21.48 -1.33 -40.86
N ASP A 639 -21.22 -1.20 -42.15
CA ASP A 639 -22.19 -1.56 -43.19
C ASP A 639 -22.43 -3.08 -43.23
N MET A 640 -21.39 -3.90 -43.01
CA MET A 640 -21.52 -5.36 -42.89
C MET A 640 -22.28 -5.73 -41.62
N MET A 641 -22.01 -5.06 -40.51
CA MET A 641 -22.72 -5.27 -39.25
C MET A 641 -24.21 -4.94 -39.38
N LEU A 642 -24.53 -3.81 -40.04
CA LEU A 642 -25.90 -3.40 -40.27
C LEU A 642 -26.68 -4.41 -41.13
N LYS A 643 -26.07 -4.95 -42.19
CA LYS A 643 -26.65 -6.06 -42.97
C LYS A 643 -26.90 -7.27 -42.08
N ALA A 644 -25.94 -7.65 -41.23
CA ALA A 644 -26.11 -8.77 -40.31
C ALA A 644 -27.23 -8.56 -39.27
N PHE A 645 -27.49 -7.32 -38.85
CA PHE A 645 -28.61 -7.00 -37.94
C PHE A 645 -29.96 -7.04 -38.66
N ASN A 646 -30.03 -6.50 -39.87
CA ASN A 646 -31.28 -6.26 -40.59
C ASN A 646 -31.74 -7.41 -41.49
N GLU A 647 -30.83 -8.21 -42.02
CA GLU A 647 -31.11 -9.23 -43.03
C GLU A 647 -30.97 -10.65 -42.45
N PRO A 648 -32.08 -11.35 -42.14
CA PRO A 648 -32.05 -12.76 -41.77
C PRO A 648 -31.36 -13.61 -42.86
N GLY A 649 -30.43 -14.48 -42.46
CA GLY A 649 -29.68 -15.34 -43.38
C GLY A 649 -28.50 -14.67 -44.10
N TYR A 650 -28.23 -13.37 -43.90
CA TYR A 650 -27.05 -12.71 -44.49
C TYR A 650 -25.74 -13.41 -44.08
N LEU A 651 -25.61 -13.76 -42.81
CA LEU A 651 -24.40 -14.44 -42.29
C LEU A 651 -24.20 -15.83 -42.90
N GLU A 652 -25.28 -16.55 -43.18
CA GLU A 652 -25.24 -17.90 -43.79
C GLU A 652 -24.78 -17.81 -45.24
N LYS A 653 -25.34 -16.85 -45.99
CA LYS A 653 -24.91 -16.52 -47.36
C LYS A 653 -23.46 -16.08 -47.43
N LEU A 654 -23.02 -15.27 -46.46
CA LEU A 654 -21.65 -14.78 -46.40
C LEU A 654 -20.64 -15.92 -46.19
N THR A 655 -20.97 -16.92 -45.36
CA THR A 655 -20.08 -18.04 -45.06
C THR A 655 -20.27 -19.25 -45.98
N GLY A 656 -21.31 -19.27 -46.81
CA GLY A 656 -21.67 -20.41 -47.65
C GLY A 656 -22.32 -21.55 -46.87
N LEU A 657 -22.89 -21.26 -45.69
CA LEU A 657 -23.66 -22.22 -44.90
C LEU A 657 -25.03 -22.51 -45.52
N ASP A 658 -25.59 -21.53 -46.22
CA ASP A 658 -26.81 -21.67 -47.01
C ASP A 658 -26.71 -22.83 -48.02
N LYS A 659 -25.60 -22.87 -48.77
CA LYS A 659 -25.32 -23.95 -49.73
C LYS A 659 -25.13 -25.30 -49.05
N LEU A 660 -24.48 -25.32 -47.88
CA LEU A 660 -24.29 -26.54 -47.11
C LEU A 660 -25.62 -27.11 -46.60
N HIS A 661 -26.56 -26.24 -46.21
CA HIS A 661 -27.92 -26.65 -45.84
C HIS A 661 -28.69 -27.17 -47.04
N GLU A 662 -28.62 -26.51 -48.19
CA GLU A 662 -29.22 -26.97 -49.45
C GLU A 662 -28.67 -28.34 -49.86
N GLU A 663 -27.34 -28.54 -49.81
CA GLU A 663 -26.68 -29.82 -50.10
C GLU A 663 -27.09 -30.91 -49.10
N GLY A 664 -27.16 -30.58 -47.81
CA GLY A 664 -27.60 -31.51 -46.77
C GLY A 664 -29.07 -31.91 -46.90
N GLN A 665 -29.94 -30.96 -47.26
CA GLN A 665 -31.35 -31.23 -47.50
C GLN A 665 -31.52 -32.07 -48.77
N ALA A 666 -30.81 -31.77 -49.85
CA ALA A 666 -30.83 -32.58 -51.07
C ALA A 666 -30.30 -34.01 -50.81
N ALA A 667 -29.31 -34.19 -49.93
CA ALA A 667 -28.81 -35.51 -49.54
C ALA A 667 -29.83 -36.30 -48.69
N LEU A 668 -30.56 -35.63 -47.79
CA LEU A 668 -31.64 -36.23 -47.02
C LEU A 668 -32.83 -36.62 -47.91
N GLU A 669 -33.21 -35.73 -48.82
CA GLU A 669 -34.24 -36.02 -49.84
C GLU A 669 -33.79 -37.22 -50.69
N ASN A 670 -32.54 -37.29 -51.17
CA ASN A 670 -32.09 -38.47 -51.92
C ASN A 670 -32.12 -39.79 -51.12
N LEU A 671 -31.90 -39.76 -49.79
CA LEU A 671 -32.00 -40.93 -48.92
C LEU A 671 -33.45 -41.39 -48.70
N GLU A 672 -34.40 -40.46 -48.58
CA GLU A 672 -35.83 -40.80 -48.48
C GLU A 672 -36.37 -41.45 -49.76
N TRP A 673 -35.81 -41.12 -50.92
CA TRP A 673 -36.19 -41.74 -52.20
C TRP A 673 -35.53 -43.10 -52.45
N GLU A 674 -34.39 -43.39 -51.81
CA GLU A 674 -33.76 -44.72 -51.84
C GLU A 674 -34.47 -45.72 -50.91
N GLU A 675 -34.96 -45.30 -49.73
CA GLU A 675 -35.73 -46.17 -48.83
C GLU A 675 -37.13 -46.54 -49.36
N GLU A 676 -37.76 -45.71 -50.20
CA GLU A 676 -39.02 -46.06 -50.88
C GLU A 676 -38.83 -47.00 -52.09
N GLN A 677 -37.60 -47.22 -52.57
CA GLN A 677 -37.32 -48.12 -53.70
C GLN A 677 -36.96 -49.56 -53.31
N ASP A 678 -36.57 -49.83 -52.06
CA ASP A 678 -36.19 -51.18 -51.58
C ASP A 678 -37.35 -51.93 -50.86
N GLY A 679 -38.59 -51.43 -50.96
CA GLY A 679 -39.76 -51.96 -50.26
C GLY A 679 -40.71 -52.87 -51.05
N ASP A 680 -40.49 -53.10 -52.35
CA ASP A 680 -41.40 -53.87 -53.21
C ASP A 680 -40.59 -54.79 -54.15
N ASP A 681 -39.97 -55.84 -53.60
CA ASP A 681 -39.70 -57.10 -54.34
C ASP A 681 -39.28 -58.20 -53.35
N ASP A 682 -40.26 -58.94 -52.82
CA ASP A 682 -40.18 -60.40 -52.62
C ASP A 682 -41.57 -60.95 -52.23
N PHE A 683 -42.21 -61.60 -53.21
CA PHE A 683 -43.44 -62.40 -53.10
C PHE A 683 -43.12 -63.89 -53.20
#